data_AF-A0A2S4PZD5-F1
#
_entry.id   AF-A0A2S4PZD5-F1
#
_cell.length_a   1.000
_cell.length_b   1.000
_cell.length_c   1.000
_cell.angle_alpha   90.00
_cell.angle_beta   90.00
_cell.angle_gamma   90.00
#
_symmetry.space_group_name_H-M   'P 1'
#
loop_
_entity.id
_entity.type
_entity.pdbx_description
1 polymer ?
#
loop_
_entity_poly.entity_id
_entity_poly.type
_entity_poly.pdbx_seq_one_letter_code
_entity_poly.pdbx_strand_id
1 'polypeptide(L)'
;MEIADKERDVVDPDVRAHVSSIVSALGGSGADENGQYILGDDALACLRDLKRWLKLYDEKVNRFDVARCLAESNVVGGDILQILAAWPEYDSGDRLKFKAALSCLELLVPLTWPIKKDPLEMTQNHHRHIPYLQIAQVGYKRSILNFDGARILHTTVRCALPSIAEPKNERTSRDEGIIKLLLYFLRNIAMIEPPKNLNCDEENLEISRSALIDAFQYQDIFHLLLAVSSTMGEEFDVQDVIILDIIFHLLKGIDVEETFSEEKKKEDIKIDELKRLRKKEAAMLSTYQNNAPTRHNRFGTMAWIQREDAKMATISSPAAIVSTAKSFAKMDSTKKYKPPRRPVKVEKGPLDFYTPVTLGPQARKSLFRFVEDFLDSCFNPFFNHVRKTIDRDADRVQEFHPTQFFYLVSWFLMAERIRMTRDSAKNSRKSDQAEELGKFSLIANVLNQEMFITLNRVMASSFENKKWSELAAVLKCLSQILLTVQEMYQSSNEEDQEIAGNILSRIFYEETVHDLIASVTRTYKDQGFGYLESVTETAQNYLRILENYSKENTDLQMRSKRKSKRKKKKSKADKSPHDIEIDKVVKGGNVMGSDDDNDNNNYNNDDDDNDDDDDDDDDNDNDDDEATAVHVSRERKLDFKRVSSRFVTQGCVDTFVTFTHYYHELKPAQLKRAHRFFYRVAFKNDMCVMLFRVDIIALLNKMIKGPDALDTHPAVFKEWDELIRQIFKRCIRKIKERPELAVEMLFSKNNSIANFFNEASSSSP
;
A
#
# COMPACT_ATOMS: atom_id res chain seq x y z
N MET A 1 18.94 45.39 20.48
CA MET A 1 18.45 45.66 21.85
C MET A 1 18.32 44.31 22.56
N GLU A 2 19.46 43.62 22.77
CA GLU A 2 19.51 42.15 22.84
C GLU A 2 20.37 41.63 24.00
N ILE A 3 20.18 42.19 25.21
CA ILE A 3 20.87 41.72 26.43
C ILE A 3 19.87 41.69 27.60
N ALA A 4 18.72 41.02 27.37
CA ALA A 4 17.61 40.95 28.33
C ALA A 4 17.06 39.53 28.55
N ASP A 5 17.22 38.62 27.58
CA ASP A 5 16.96 37.20 27.78
C ASP A 5 18.12 36.55 28.55
N LYS A 6 18.09 36.71 29.88
CA LYS A 6 18.59 35.64 30.76
C LYS A 6 17.84 34.36 30.38
N GLU A 7 18.54 33.24 30.35
CA GLU A 7 18.03 31.93 29.92
C GLU A 7 16.67 31.61 30.56
N ARG A 8 15.59 31.90 29.83
CA ARG A 8 14.25 31.47 30.21
C ARG A 8 14.18 29.99 29.91
N ASP A 9 13.99 29.23 30.98
CA ASP A 9 13.77 27.79 30.93
C ASP A 9 12.75 27.41 29.85
N VAL A 10 12.95 26.22 29.27
CA VAL A 10 12.09 25.71 28.21
C VAL A 10 10.73 25.31 28.77
N VAL A 11 10.68 24.95 30.05
CA VAL A 11 9.49 24.58 30.81
C VAL A 11 9.09 25.72 31.77
N ASP A 12 7.83 25.74 32.16
CA ASP A 12 7.31 26.60 33.23
C ASP A 12 7.92 26.22 34.60
N PRO A 13 8.57 27.15 35.33
CA PRO A 13 9.31 26.82 36.55
C PRO A 13 8.42 26.30 37.69
N ASP A 14 7.17 26.78 37.78
CA ASP A 14 6.22 26.33 38.79
C ASP A 14 5.79 24.89 38.51
N VAL A 15 5.61 24.54 37.23
CA VAL A 15 5.33 23.16 36.79
C VAL A 15 6.51 22.24 37.11
N ARG A 16 7.76 22.65 36.83
CA ARG A 16 8.93 21.83 37.21
C ARG A 16 8.99 21.63 38.72
N ALA A 17 8.85 22.68 39.52
CA ALA A 17 8.92 22.60 40.97
C ALA A 17 7.89 21.59 41.54
N HIS A 18 6.64 21.66 41.08
CA HIS A 18 5.59 20.72 41.48
C HIS A 18 5.85 19.29 40.99
N VAL A 19 6.19 19.09 39.71
CA VAL A 19 6.43 17.75 39.15
C VAL A 19 7.62 17.07 39.82
N SER A 20 8.77 17.76 39.96
CA SER A 20 9.96 17.20 40.63
C SER A 20 9.69 16.87 42.10
N SER A 21 8.86 17.65 42.80
CA SER A 21 8.45 17.33 44.18
C SER A 21 7.59 16.08 44.28
N ILE A 22 6.71 15.82 43.31
CA ILE A 22 5.86 14.61 43.29
C ILE A 22 6.68 13.37 42.91
N VAL A 23 7.63 13.52 41.97
CA VAL A 23 8.57 12.44 41.61
C VAL A 23 9.44 12.04 42.80
N SER A 24 10.02 13.00 43.52
CA SER A 24 10.82 12.71 44.72
C SER A 24 10.03 12.10 45.89
N ALA A 25 8.70 12.12 45.84
CA ALA A 25 7.81 11.50 46.83
C ALA A 25 7.28 10.12 46.40
N LEU A 26 7.65 9.64 45.20
CA LEU A 26 7.16 8.38 44.64
C LEU A 26 7.88 7.15 45.24
N GLY A 27 9.16 7.30 45.57
CA GLY A 27 10.01 6.23 46.12
C GLY A 27 11.49 6.46 45.79
N GLY A 28 12.28 5.39 45.87
CA GLY A 28 13.68 5.41 45.45
C GLY A 28 14.41 4.10 45.76
N SER A 29 15.61 3.91 45.21
CA SER A 29 16.51 2.82 45.60
C SER A 29 16.94 2.98 47.06
N GLY A 30 16.71 1.96 47.89
CA GLY A 30 17.21 1.91 49.26
C GLY A 30 18.74 1.95 49.32
N ALA A 31 19.28 2.39 50.46
CA ALA A 31 20.73 2.52 50.68
C ALA A 31 21.45 1.17 50.95
N ASP A 32 20.71 0.06 50.92
CA ASP A 32 21.24 -1.29 51.16
C ASP A 32 21.98 -1.82 49.93
N GLU A 33 22.93 -2.75 50.15
CA GLU A 33 23.81 -3.32 49.11
C GLU A 33 23.07 -3.98 47.92
N ASN A 34 21.79 -4.31 48.09
CA ASN A 34 20.94 -4.90 47.06
C ASN A 34 20.21 -3.87 46.16
N GLY A 35 20.28 -2.57 46.47
CA GLY A 35 19.72 -1.48 45.63
C GLY A 35 18.20 -1.54 45.39
N GLN A 36 17.43 -2.27 46.19
CA GLN A 36 16.01 -2.51 45.97
C GLN A 36 15.17 -1.22 46.06
N TYR A 37 14.20 -1.07 45.17
CA TYR A 37 13.32 0.10 45.13
C TYR A 37 12.27 0.03 46.25
N ILE A 38 12.22 1.07 47.08
CA ILE A 38 11.26 1.24 48.16
C ILE A 38 10.19 2.24 47.69
N LEU A 39 8.93 1.81 47.77
CA LEU A 39 7.75 2.66 47.53
C LEU A 39 7.64 3.74 48.63
N GLY A 40 7.40 4.99 48.25
CA GLY A 40 7.04 6.04 49.21
C GLY A 40 5.65 5.79 49.83
N ASP A 41 5.44 6.25 51.07
CA ASP A 41 4.20 6.00 51.83
C ASP A 41 2.92 6.40 51.06
N ASP A 42 2.96 7.56 50.39
CA ASP A 42 1.87 8.11 49.58
C ASP A 42 2.08 7.91 48.05
N ALA A 43 2.91 6.96 47.62
CA ALA A 43 3.24 6.71 46.20
C ALA A 43 1.99 6.58 45.30
N LEU A 44 0.93 5.93 45.80
CA LEU A 44 -0.34 5.75 45.08
C LEU A 44 -1.13 7.06 44.91
N ALA A 45 -0.97 8.04 45.81
CA ALA A 45 -1.48 9.40 45.61
C ALA A 45 -0.63 10.16 44.58
N CYS A 46 0.71 10.07 44.70
CA CYS A 46 1.65 10.70 43.78
C CYS A 46 1.40 10.28 42.31
N LEU A 47 1.25 8.98 42.04
CA LEU A 47 0.91 8.46 40.70
C LEU A 47 -0.39 9.06 40.13
N ARG A 48 -1.40 9.26 40.97
CA ARG A 48 -2.70 9.84 40.57
C ARG A 48 -2.62 11.34 40.30
N ASP A 49 -1.78 12.06 41.03
CA ASP A 49 -1.59 13.49 40.82
C ASP A 49 -0.67 13.77 39.63
N LEU A 50 0.34 12.95 39.34
CA LEU A 50 1.05 12.99 38.05
C LEU A 50 0.09 12.78 36.86
N LYS A 51 -0.84 11.82 36.98
CA LYS A 51 -1.88 11.58 35.96
C LYS A 51 -2.81 12.78 35.83
N ARG A 52 -3.14 13.46 36.95
CA ARG A 52 -3.94 14.69 36.95
C ARG A 52 -3.21 15.84 36.26
N TRP A 53 -1.91 16.00 36.49
CA TRP A 53 -1.09 17.03 35.80
C TRP A 53 -1.03 16.78 34.29
N LEU A 54 -0.73 15.55 33.85
CA LEU A 54 -0.73 15.21 32.42
C LEU A 54 -2.09 15.50 31.75
N LYS A 55 -3.21 15.17 32.41
CA LYS A 55 -4.56 15.37 31.84
C LYS A 55 -5.09 16.80 31.94
N LEU A 56 -4.91 17.49 33.07
CA LEU A 56 -5.51 18.81 33.31
C LEU A 56 -4.62 19.98 32.88
N TYR A 57 -3.31 19.77 32.74
CA TYR A 57 -2.38 20.76 32.20
C TYR A 57 -1.96 20.40 30.77
N ASP A 58 -1.21 19.30 30.57
CA ASP A 58 -0.58 19.03 29.27
C ASP A 58 -1.59 18.71 28.15
N GLU A 59 -2.53 17.78 28.38
CA GLU A 59 -3.58 17.39 27.41
C GLU A 59 -4.57 18.55 27.16
N LYS A 60 -4.96 19.27 28.21
CA LYS A 60 -6.00 20.32 28.13
C LYS A 60 -5.49 21.68 27.61
N VAL A 61 -4.25 22.05 27.93
CA VAL A 61 -3.63 23.32 27.52
C VAL A 61 -2.72 23.13 26.29
N ASN A 62 -2.44 21.89 25.91
CA ASN A 62 -1.62 21.49 24.75
C ASN A 62 -0.22 22.12 24.81
N ARG A 63 0.53 21.85 25.89
CA ARG A 63 1.85 22.47 26.19
C ARG A 63 3.04 21.50 26.12
N PHE A 64 2.88 20.28 26.65
CA PHE A 64 3.94 19.28 26.84
C PHE A 64 5.04 19.66 27.86
N ASP A 65 4.70 20.49 28.85
CA ASP A 65 5.60 20.92 29.93
C ASP A 65 5.78 19.80 30.97
N VAL A 66 4.69 19.15 31.39
CA VAL A 66 4.72 18.09 32.41
C VAL A 66 5.44 16.86 31.85
N ALA A 67 5.11 16.44 30.63
CA ALA A 67 5.79 15.35 29.93
C ALA A 67 7.28 15.63 29.76
N ARG A 68 7.68 16.89 29.56
CA ARG A 68 9.08 17.30 29.50
C ARG A 68 9.79 17.16 30.84
N CYS A 69 9.18 17.56 31.96
CA CYS A 69 9.75 17.32 33.29
C CYS A 69 9.87 15.84 33.63
N LEU A 70 8.84 15.03 33.32
CA LEU A 70 8.87 13.58 33.57
C LEU A 70 9.93 12.85 32.72
N ALA A 71 10.26 13.38 31.54
CA ALA A 71 11.39 12.92 30.74
C ALA A 71 12.75 13.37 31.31
N GLU A 72 12.88 14.63 31.73
CA GLU A 72 14.10 15.16 32.36
C GLU A 72 14.44 14.44 33.68
N SER A 73 13.43 14.03 34.45
CA SER A 73 13.59 13.22 35.67
C SER A 73 13.69 11.70 35.42
N ASN A 74 13.61 11.22 34.17
CA ASN A 74 13.65 9.80 33.79
C ASN A 74 12.68 8.87 34.57
N VAL A 75 11.50 9.38 34.94
CA VAL A 75 10.55 8.70 35.87
C VAL A 75 10.10 7.33 35.36
N VAL A 76 10.07 7.14 34.04
CA VAL A 76 9.76 5.82 33.45
C VAL A 76 10.82 4.79 33.84
N GLY A 77 12.09 5.02 33.51
CA GLY A 77 13.17 4.05 33.74
C GLY A 77 13.65 3.98 35.19
N GLY A 78 13.58 5.10 35.93
CA GLY A 78 14.00 5.19 37.33
C GLY A 78 12.99 4.59 38.31
N ASP A 79 11.71 4.95 38.16
CA ASP A 79 10.67 4.63 39.16
C ASP A 79 9.64 3.63 38.64
N ILE A 80 8.97 3.95 37.52
CA ILE A 80 7.75 3.24 37.10
C ILE A 80 8.04 1.77 36.78
N LEU A 81 9.18 1.45 36.14
CA LEU A 81 9.57 0.06 35.89
C LEU A 81 9.93 -0.69 37.18
N GLN A 82 10.54 -0.02 38.17
CA GLN A 82 10.85 -0.62 39.47
C GLN A 82 9.57 -0.91 40.29
N ILE A 83 8.59 -0.01 40.24
CA ILE A 83 7.27 -0.20 40.86
C ILE A 83 6.52 -1.38 40.23
N LEU A 84 6.64 -1.57 38.91
CA LEU A 84 6.10 -2.76 38.23
C LEU A 84 6.87 -4.04 38.56
N ALA A 85 8.19 -3.96 38.78
CA ALA A 85 9.01 -5.08 39.23
C ALA A 85 8.70 -5.52 40.68
N ALA A 86 8.33 -4.57 41.55
CA ALA A 86 7.93 -4.82 42.94
C ALA A 86 6.60 -5.61 43.09
N TRP A 87 5.91 -5.93 41.99
CA TRP A 87 4.72 -6.79 41.96
C TRP A 87 4.95 -8.13 41.22
N PRO A 88 5.74 -9.06 41.81
CA PRO A 88 6.10 -10.33 41.18
C PRO A 88 4.90 -11.28 41.05
N GLU A 89 5.05 -12.30 40.19
CA GLU A 89 3.97 -13.19 39.73
C GLU A 89 3.28 -13.99 40.85
N TYR A 90 4.03 -14.39 41.88
CA TYR A 90 3.49 -15.07 43.06
C TYR A 90 2.60 -14.18 43.94
N ASP A 91 2.77 -12.86 43.90
CA ASP A 91 2.07 -11.91 44.77
C ASP A 91 0.77 -11.36 44.13
N SER A 92 0.00 -12.25 43.49
CA SER A 92 -1.21 -11.87 42.76
C SER A 92 -2.39 -11.47 43.67
N GLY A 93 -2.26 -11.61 44.99
CA GLY A 93 -3.28 -11.24 45.97
C GLY A 93 -3.20 -9.79 46.47
N ASP A 94 -2.05 -9.10 46.33
CA ASP A 94 -1.88 -7.75 46.88
C ASP A 94 -2.65 -6.69 46.05
N ARG A 95 -3.82 -6.32 46.58
CA ARG A 95 -4.72 -5.30 46.03
C ARG A 95 -4.14 -3.87 46.07
N LEU A 96 -3.12 -3.59 46.87
CA LEU A 96 -2.42 -2.29 46.88
C LEU A 96 -1.39 -2.26 45.75
N LYS A 97 -0.53 -3.27 45.62
CA LYS A 97 0.42 -3.38 44.50
C LYS A 97 -0.28 -3.44 43.14
N PHE A 98 -1.37 -4.19 43.01
CA PHE A 98 -2.20 -4.19 41.80
C PHE A 98 -2.71 -2.78 41.43
N LYS A 99 -3.15 -1.98 42.41
CA LYS A 99 -3.56 -0.58 42.17
C LYS A 99 -2.38 0.31 41.77
N ALA A 100 -1.20 0.10 42.35
CA ALA A 100 0.01 0.83 41.98
C ALA A 100 0.41 0.49 40.53
N ALA A 101 0.53 -0.80 40.20
CA ALA A 101 0.84 -1.29 38.86
C ALA A 101 -0.15 -0.79 37.79
N LEU A 102 -1.45 -0.81 38.08
CA LEU A 102 -2.45 -0.22 37.17
C LEU A 102 -2.29 1.31 37.04
N SER A 103 -1.98 2.03 38.13
CA SER A 103 -1.73 3.47 38.08
C SER A 103 -0.45 3.81 37.29
N CYS A 104 0.57 2.95 37.36
CA CYS A 104 1.76 3.02 36.51
C CYS A 104 1.41 2.83 35.03
N LEU A 105 0.60 1.82 34.68
CA LEU A 105 0.12 1.62 33.30
C LEU A 105 -0.69 2.83 32.79
N GLU A 106 -1.50 3.45 33.66
CA GLU A 106 -2.24 4.69 33.36
C GLU A 106 -1.35 5.93 33.13
N LEU A 107 -0.09 5.93 33.58
CA LEU A 107 0.92 6.95 33.26
C LEU A 107 1.75 6.60 32.02
N LEU A 108 2.08 5.32 31.84
CA LEU A 108 2.87 4.85 30.71
C LEU A 108 2.17 5.10 29.37
N VAL A 109 0.84 4.93 29.28
CA VAL A 109 0.10 5.14 28.02
C VAL A 109 0.17 6.59 27.52
N PRO A 110 -0.11 7.64 28.33
CA PRO A 110 0.12 9.02 27.91
C PRO A 110 1.60 9.33 27.57
N LEU A 111 2.55 8.89 28.39
CA LEU A 111 3.98 9.20 28.19
C LEU A 111 4.56 8.54 26.93
N THR A 112 4.08 7.35 26.56
CA THR A 112 4.44 6.65 25.32
C THR A 112 3.57 7.01 24.12
N TRP A 113 2.58 7.91 24.27
CA TRP A 113 1.63 8.20 23.20
C TRP A 113 2.30 8.87 21.99
N PRO A 114 2.18 8.32 20.77
CA PRO A 114 2.83 8.86 19.58
C PRO A 114 2.46 10.32 19.29
N ILE A 115 3.45 11.21 19.36
CA ILE A 115 3.26 12.65 19.21
C ILE A 115 3.07 13.01 17.73
N LYS A 116 1.86 13.45 17.37
CA LYS A 116 1.55 13.96 16.04
C LYS A 116 2.19 15.34 15.81
N LYS A 117 2.34 15.74 14.53
CA LYS A 117 2.94 17.01 14.11
C LYS A 117 2.00 17.75 13.17
N ASP A 118 0.78 17.99 13.64
CA ASP A 118 -0.31 18.53 12.84
C ASP A 118 -0.16 20.06 12.70
N PRO A 119 0.14 20.61 11.49
CA PRO A 119 0.61 21.99 11.34
C PRO A 119 -0.39 23.09 11.72
N LEU A 120 -1.64 22.73 12.01
CA LEU A 120 -2.70 23.65 12.46
C LEU A 120 -2.72 23.82 13.99
N GLU A 121 -2.19 22.84 14.74
CA GLU A 121 -2.22 22.82 16.21
C GLU A 121 -0.85 23.12 16.83
N MET A 122 0.21 23.14 16.02
CA MET A 122 1.59 23.29 16.51
C MET A 122 1.88 24.70 17.08
N THR A 123 2.20 24.74 18.38
CA THR A 123 2.62 25.96 19.10
C THR A 123 4.15 26.15 19.08
N GLN A 124 4.63 27.34 19.48
CA GLN A 124 6.07 27.57 19.64
C GLN A 124 6.70 26.62 20.68
N ASN A 125 5.97 26.27 21.75
CA ASN A 125 6.40 25.30 22.74
C ASN A 125 6.57 23.91 22.11
N HIS A 126 5.63 23.46 21.27
CA HIS A 126 5.73 22.16 20.58
C HIS A 126 7.02 22.03 19.77
N HIS A 127 7.44 23.08 19.07
CA HIS A 127 8.73 23.08 18.36
C HIS A 127 9.96 22.90 19.28
N ARG A 128 9.86 23.25 20.58
CA ARG A 128 10.90 23.06 21.59
C ARG A 128 10.84 21.69 22.27
N HIS A 129 9.66 21.24 22.70
CA HIS A 129 9.52 19.99 23.47
C HIS A 129 9.54 18.74 22.57
N ILE A 130 8.87 18.74 21.41
CA ILE A 130 8.66 17.53 20.60
C ILE A 130 9.96 16.83 20.18
N PRO A 131 11.02 17.51 19.69
CA PRO A 131 12.27 16.83 19.31
C PRO A 131 12.91 16.05 20.47
N TYR A 132 12.85 16.61 21.69
CA TYR A 132 13.35 15.95 22.90
C TYR A 132 12.42 14.82 23.35
N LEU A 133 11.10 15.04 23.33
CA LEU A 133 10.12 14.02 23.73
C LEU A 133 10.14 12.80 22.82
N GLN A 134 10.41 12.96 21.52
CA GLN A 134 10.62 11.83 20.61
C GLN A 134 11.87 11.01 20.99
N ILE A 135 12.94 11.64 21.48
CA ILE A 135 14.13 10.94 21.98
C ILE A 135 13.82 10.28 23.34
N ALA A 136 13.09 10.94 24.23
CA ALA A 136 12.65 10.36 25.50
C ALA A 136 11.75 9.13 25.31
N GLN A 137 10.80 9.16 24.37
CA GLN A 137 9.95 7.99 24.04
C GLN A 137 10.77 6.81 23.49
N VAL A 138 11.81 7.10 22.70
CA VAL A 138 12.78 6.10 22.24
C VAL A 138 13.57 5.50 23.42
N GLY A 139 14.00 6.32 24.37
CA GLY A 139 14.61 5.89 25.64
C GLY A 139 13.67 5.04 26.51
N TYR A 140 12.42 5.47 26.71
CA TYR A 140 11.39 4.71 27.43
C TYR A 140 11.20 3.33 26.83
N LYS A 141 11.12 3.23 25.49
CA LYS A 141 11.00 1.95 24.79
C LYS A 141 12.21 1.05 25.00
N ARG A 142 13.45 1.58 24.96
CA ARG A 142 14.66 0.80 25.32
C ARG A 142 14.52 0.24 26.73
N SER A 143 14.22 1.10 27.71
CA SER A 143 14.09 0.70 29.11
C SER A 143 12.97 -0.31 29.35
N ILE A 144 11.84 -0.22 28.63
CA ILE A 144 10.71 -1.17 28.75
C ILE A 144 11.05 -2.55 28.16
N LEU A 145 11.80 -2.61 27.05
CA LEU A 145 12.15 -3.86 26.37
C LEU A 145 13.31 -4.59 27.07
N ASN A 146 14.32 -3.85 27.51
CA ASN A 146 15.58 -4.37 28.05
C ASN A 146 15.64 -4.24 29.58
N PHE A 147 14.53 -4.47 30.29
CA PHE A 147 14.48 -4.35 31.76
C PHE A 147 14.85 -5.66 32.46
N ASP A 148 16.04 -5.74 33.03
CA ASP A 148 16.54 -6.97 33.68
C ASP A 148 15.75 -7.40 34.93
N GLY A 149 15.16 -6.44 35.66
CA GLY A 149 14.55 -6.72 36.97
C GLY A 149 13.19 -7.44 36.93
N ALA A 150 12.47 -7.40 35.81
CA ALA A 150 11.14 -8.01 35.66
C ALA A 150 10.66 -8.07 34.21
N ARG A 151 9.77 -9.02 33.90
CA ARG A 151 9.06 -9.10 32.61
C ARG A 151 7.96 -8.04 32.53
N ILE A 152 8.34 -6.77 32.34
CA ILE A 152 7.45 -5.59 32.39
C ILE A 152 6.18 -5.76 31.56
N LEU A 153 6.28 -6.24 30.32
CA LEU A 153 5.13 -6.39 29.44
C LEU A 153 4.20 -7.49 29.95
N HIS A 154 4.75 -8.63 30.39
CA HIS A 154 3.99 -9.69 31.05
C HIS A 154 3.25 -9.17 32.30
N THR A 155 3.91 -8.35 33.13
CA THR A 155 3.27 -7.68 34.28
C THR A 155 2.11 -6.78 33.86
N THR A 156 2.22 -6.04 32.75
CA THR A 156 1.10 -5.23 32.24
C THR A 156 -0.04 -6.08 31.66
N VAL A 157 0.25 -7.24 31.05
CA VAL A 157 -0.78 -8.21 30.63
C VAL A 157 -1.53 -8.75 31.86
N ARG A 158 -0.80 -9.13 32.91
CA ARG A 158 -1.36 -9.58 34.20
C ARG A 158 -2.21 -8.51 34.90
N CYS A 159 -2.01 -7.22 34.62
CA CYS A 159 -2.90 -6.15 35.11
C CYS A 159 -4.29 -6.17 34.48
N ALA A 160 -4.42 -6.62 33.22
CA ALA A 160 -5.70 -6.68 32.50
C ALA A 160 -6.33 -8.08 32.46
N LEU A 161 -5.54 -9.13 32.72
CA LEU A 161 -6.00 -10.52 32.66
C LEU A 161 -7.31 -10.81 33.44
N PRO A 162 -7.56 -10.25 34.65
CA PRO A 162 -8.85 -10.42 35.32
C PRO A 162 -10.02 -9.85 34.49
N SER A 163 -9.90 -8.60 34.01
CA SER A 163 -10.90 -7.94 33.17
C SER A 163 -11.13 -8.63 31.82
N ILE A 164 -10.15 -9.39 31.32
CA ILE A 164 -10.25 -10.24 30.12
C ILE A 164 -11.03 -11.52 30.41
N ALA A 165 -10.80 -12.15 31.57
CA ALA A 165 -11.41 -13.42 31.96
C ALA A 165 -12.91 -13.31 32.30
N GLU A 166 -13.38 -12.15 32.73
CA GLU A 166 -14.83 -11.87 32.85
C GLU A 166 -15.52 -11.99 31.48
N PRO A 167 -16.73 -12.56 31.37
CA PRO A 167 -17.43 -12.71 30.10
C PRO A 167 -17.99 -11.36 29.60
N LYS A 168 -18.18 -11.24 28.28
CA LYS A 168 -18.60 -10.01 27.58
C LYS A 168 -19.78 -9.25 28.20
N ASN A 169 -20.76 -9.97 28.77
CA ASN A 169 -21.97 -9.38 29.35
C ASN A 169 -21.78 -8.85 30.79
N GLU A 170 -20.72 -9.27 31.48
CA GLU A 170 -20.47 -8.97 32.90
C GLU A 170 -19.32 -7.97 33.08
N ARG A 171 -18.43 -7.85 32.08
CA ARG A 171 -17.40 -6.80 31.99
C ARG A 171 -18.00 -5.40 32.15
N THR A 172 -17.50 -4.63 33.11
CA THR A 172 -17.92 -3.24 33.27
C THR A 172 -17.18 -2.31 32.29
N SER A 173 -17.68 -1.09 32.11
CA SER A 173 -16.96 -0.05 31.33
C SER A 173 -15.55 0.25 31.88
N ARG A 174 -15.28 -0.05 33.17
CA ARG A 174 -13.92 0.03 33.74
C ARG A 174 -13.04 -1.09 33.20
N ASP A 175 -13.56 -2.30 33.09
CA ASP A 175 -12.83 -3.49 32.62
C ASP A 175 -12.49 -3.37 31.14
N GLU A 176 -13.44 -2.93 30.31
CA GLU A 176 -13.14 -2.50 28.95
C GLU A 176 -12.03 -1.44 28.90
N GLY A 177 -12.07 -0.46 29.82
CA GLY A 177 -11.08 0.60 29.93
C GLY A 177 -9.68 0.07 30.21
N ILE A 178 -9.55 -0.94 31.08
CA ILE A 178 -8.27 -1.60 31.41
C ILE A 178 -7.74 -2.39 30.19
N ILE A 179 -8.62 -3.11 29.48
CA ILE A 179 -8.25 -3.83 28.24
C ILE A 179 -7.78 -2.85 27.17
N LYS A 180 -8.54 -1.77 26.95
CA LYS A 180 -8.18 -0.69 25.99
C LYS A 180 -6.85 -0.03 26.37
N LEU A 181 -6.60 0.21 27.65
CA LEU A 181 -5.35 0.77 28.16
C LEU A 181 -4.13 -0.14 27.87
N LEU A 182 -4.24 -1.45 28.14
CA LEU A 182 -3.19 -2.42 27.80
C LEU A 182 -2.91 -2.47 26.29
N LEU A 183 -3.96 -2.57 25.46
CA LEU A 183 -3.78 -2.63 24.02
C LEU A 183 -3.16 -1.32 23.47
N TYR A 184 -3.54 -0.15 24.00
CA TYR A 184 -2.87 1.10 23.64
C TYR A 184 -1.42 1.18 24.12
N PHE A 185 -1.06 0.60 25.26
CA PHE A 185 0.34 0.49 25.71
C PHE A 185 1.18 -0.34 24.72
N LEU A 186 0.71 -1.55 24.37
CA LEU A 186 1.38 -2.41 23.38
C LEU A 186 1.48 -1.72 22.02
N ARG A 187 0.42 -1.04 21.58
CA ARG A 187 0.38 -0.23 20.35
C ARG A 187 1.39 0.91 20.36
N ASN A 188 1.57 1.59 21.49
CA ASN A 188 2.52 2.69 21.61
C ASN A 188 3.98 2.20 21.46
N ILE A 189 4.34 1.11 22.14
CA ILE A 189 5.68 0.50 22.05
C ILE A 189 5.93 -0.04 20.62
N ALA A 190 4.88 -0.55 19.97
CA ALA A 190 4.92 -0.89 18.56
C ALA A 190 5.09 0.36 17.66
N MET A 191 4.47 1.49 17.96
CA MET A 191 4.52 2.68 17.10
C MET A 191 5.75 3.58 17.30
N ILE A 192 6.45 3.52 18.44
CA ILE A 192 7.67 4.31 18.68
C ILE A 192 8.83 3.81 17.79
N GLU A 193 9.35 4.72 16.96
CA GLU A 193 10.50 4.54 16.07
C GLU A 193 11.55 5.62 16.32
N PRO A 194 12.85 5.33 16.15
CA PRO A 194 13.90 6.34 16.26
C PRO A 194 13.76 7.41 15.17
N PRO A 195 13.93 8.71 15.49
CA PRO A 195 13.85 9.77 14.50
C PRO A 195 15.00 9.62 13.48
N LYS A 196 14.65 9.47 12.19
CA LYS A 196 15.58 9.21 11.05
C LYS A 196 16.65 10.30 10.78
N ASN A 197 16.82 11.25 11.70
CA ASN A 197 17.86 12.28 11.72
C ASN A 197 18.99 11.99 12.74
N LEU A 198 18.82 11.01 13.65
CA LEU A 198 19.86 10.58 14.59
C LEU A 198 20.58 9.33 14.05
N ASN A 199 21.84 9.49 13.66
CA ASN A 199 22.72 8.39 13.27
C ASN A 199 23.38 7.77 14.53
N CYS A 200 22.56 7.11 15.36
CA CYS A 200 22.98 6.44 16.59
C CYS A 200 22.85 4.91 16.41
N ASP A 201 23.73 4.32 15.60
CA ASP A 201 23.54 2.96 15.07
C ASP A 201 23.52 1.86 16.16
N GLU A 202 24.19 2.08 17.30
CA GLU A 202 24.19 1.16 18.44
C GLU A 202 22.84 1.21 19.21
N GLU A 203 22.37 2.39 19.61
CA GLU A 203 21.06 2.53 20.29
C GLU A 203 19.90 2.07 19.38
N ASN A 204 20.01 2.28 18.07
CA ASN A 204 19.03 1.83 17.09
C ASN A 204 18.86 0.29 17.04
N LEU A 205 19.86 -0.48 17.47
CA LEU A 205 19.80 -1.95 17.48
C LEU A 205 18.91 -2.47 18.63
N GLU A 206 19.08 -1.92 19.84
CA GLU A 206 18.24 -2.24 21.01
C GLU A 206 16.78 -1.82 20.83
N ILE A 207 16.56 -0.72 20.11
CA ILE A 207 15.23 -0.15 19.82
C ILE A 207 14.59 -0.79 18.56
N SER A 208 15.27 -1.74 17.91
CA SER A 208 14.87 -2.34 16.63
C SER A 208 13.53 -3.10 16.65
N ARG A 209 13.03 -3.47 15.46
CA ARG A 209 11.89 -4.41 15.34
C ARG A 209 12.23 -5.81 15.82
N SER A 210 13.49 -6.24 15.68
CA SER A 210 13.94 -7.54 16.17
C SER A 210 13.76 -7.63 17.69
N ALA A 211 14.29 -6.66 18.44
CA ALA A 211 14.16 -6.62 19.90
C ALA A 211 12.71 -6.58 20.38
N LEU A 212 11.82 -5.83 19.70
CA LEU A 212 10.39 -5.83 20.01
C LEU A 212 9.77 -7.23 19.83
N ILE A 213 10.03 -7.89 18.71
CA ILE A 213 9.44 -9.19 18.36
C ILE A 213 9.96 -10.29 19.30
N ASP A 214 11.25 -10.28 19.63
CA ASP A 214 11.83 -11.23 20.58
C ASP A 214 11.27 -11.01 22.00
N ALA A 215 11.08 -9.76 22.44
CA ALA A 215 10.40 -9.45 23.70
C ALA A 215 8.90 -9.87 23.69
N PHE A 216 8.20 -9.67 22.57
CA PHE A 216 6.79 -10.08 22.41
C PHE A 216 6.62 -11.61 22.45
N GLN A 217 7.60 -12.37 21.98
CA GLN A 217 7.61 -13.83 22.09
C GLN A 217 8.05 -14.32 23.49
N TYR A 218 8.99 -13.64 24.14
CA TYR A 218 9.49 -14.03 25.47
C TYR A 218 8.53 -13.67 26.63
N GLN A 219 7.64 -12.69 26.40
CA GLN A 219 6.65 -12.22 27.39
C GLN A 219 5.21 -12.58 26.99
N ASP A 220 5.05 -13.62 26.16
CA ASP A 220 3.78 -14.27 25.77
C ASP A 220 2.71 -13.35 25.13
N ILE A 221 3.12 -12.19 24.62
CA ILE A 221 2.24 -11.16 24.06
C ILE A 221 1.62 -11.63 22.74
N PHE A 222 2.35 -12.42 21.94
CA PHE A 222 1.78 -13.04 20.75
C PHE A 222 0.62 -13.98 21.09
N HIS A 223 0.68 -14.71 22.21
CA HIS A 223 -0.42 -15.58 22.64
C HIS A 223 -1.65 -14.79 23.09
N LEU A 224 -1.47 -13.65 23.77
CA LEU A 224 -2.54 -12.70 24.05
C LEU A 224 -3.19 -12.15 22.75
N LEU A 225 -2.36 -11.70 21.80
CA LEU A 225 -2.86 -11.14 20.54
C LEU A 225 -3.63 -12.17 19.71
N LEU A 226 -3.18 -13.42 19.68
CA LEU A 226 -3.91 -14.52 19.04
C LEU A 226 -5.27 -14.74 19.72
N ALA A 227 -5.29 -14.96 21.04
CA ALA A 227 -6.51 -15.26 21.80
C ALA A 227 -7.62 -14.20 21.65
N VAL A 228 -7.25 -12.91 21.70
CA VAL A 228 -8.22 -11.80 21.54
C VAL A 228 -8.62 -11.61 20.06
N SER A 229 -7.80 -12.06 19.10
CA SER A 229 -8.13 -11.98 17.66
C SER A 229 -9.03 -13.12 17.19
N SER A 230 -8.92 -14.32 17.77
CA SER A 230 -9.76 -15.46 17.42
C SER A 230 -11.21 -15.31 17.92
N THR A 231 -11.43 -14.78 19.13
CA THR A 231 -12.79 -14.53 19.67
C THR A 231 -13.36 -13.15 19.31
N MET A 232 -12.81 -12.49 18.29
CA MET A 232 -13.24 -11.19 17.79
C MET A 232 -14.63 -11.27 17.13
N GLY A 233 -15.56 -10.45 17.61
CA GLY A 233 -16.98 -10.48 17.24
C GLY A 233 -17.85 -11.37 18.15
N GLU A 234 -17.26 -12.30 18.90
CA GLU A 234 -17.95 -13.09 19.93
C GLU A 234 -17.77 -12.43 21.31
N GLU A 235 -16.54 -12.45 21.84
CA GLU A 235 -16.20 -11.88 23.14
C GLU A 235 -15.75 -10.41 23.07
N PHE A 236 -15.17 -9.98 21.95
CA PHE A 236 -14.55 -8.66 21.81
C PHE A 236 -15.12 -7.90 20.61
N ASP A 237 -15.66 -6.71 20.86
CA ASP A 237 -16.35 -5.91 19.83
C ASP A 237 -15.64 -4.59 19.49
N VAL A 238 -14.74 -4.10 20.35
CA VAL A 238 -14.25 -2.70 20.36
C VAL A 238 -12.71 -2.62 20.30
N GLN A 239 -12.04 -3.74 20.52
CA GLN A 239 -10.60 -3.93 20.56
C GLN A 239 -9.99 -4.11 19.15
N ASP A 240 -10.84 -4.42 18.17
CA ASP A 240 -10.56 -4.68 16.75
C ASP A 240 -9.56 -3.69 16.13
N VAL A 241 -9.87 -2.39 16.23
CA VAL A 241 -9.07 -1.31 15.64
C VAL A 241 -7.70 -1.15 16.33
N ILE A 242 -7.61 -1.44 17.63
CA ILE A 242 -6.34 -1.30 18.38
C ILE A 242 -5.40 -2.47 18.06
N ILE A 243 -5.94 -3.68 17.88
CA ILE A 243 -5.17 -4.85 17.45
C ILE A 243 -4.69 -4.70 15.99
N LEU A 244 -5.51 -4.11 15.12
CA LEU A 244 -5.11 -3.75 13.75
C LEU A 244 -3.89 -2.81 13.76
N ASP A 245 -3.92 -1.80 14.64
CA ASP A 245 -2.83 -0.86 14.89
C ASP A 245 -1.53 -1.58 15.32
N ILE A 246 -1.63 -2.54 16.27
CA ILE A 246 -0.48 -3.33 16.77
C ILE A 246 0.12 -4.19 15.66
N ILE A 247 -0.71 -4.98 14.96
CA ILE A 247 -0.26 -5.89 13.90
C ILE A 247 0.34 -5.10 12.73
N PHE A 248 -0.22 -3.94 12.38
CA PHE A 248 0.35 -3.05 11.36
C PHE A 248 1.76 -2.58 11.75
N HIS A 249 1.97 -2.15 13.00
CA HIS A 249 3.28 -1.66 13.47
C HIS A 249 4.32 -2.79 13.72
N LEU A 250 3.87 -4.04 13.77
CA LEU A 250 4.73 -5.23 13.77
C LEU A 250 5.13 -5.67 12.35
N LEU A 251 4.25 -5.54 11.36
CA LEU A 251 4.44 -6.09 10.00
C LEU A 251 4.84 -5.07 8.92
N LYS A 252 4.62 -3.76 9.14
CA LYS A 252 4.92 -2.73 8.12
C LYS A 252 6.39 -2.72 7.70
N GLY A 253 6.62 -2.63 6.38
CA GLY A 253 7.97 -2.57 5.79
C GLY A 253 8.73 -3.91 5.76
N ILE A 254 8.17 -4.99 6.28
CA ILE A 254 8.80 -6.33 6.24
C ILE A 254 8.43 -7.02 4.93
N ASP A 255 9.44 -7.38 4.13
CA ASP A 255 9.27 -8.09 2.86
C ASP A 255 8.92 -9.57 3.12
N VAL A 256 7.82 -10.05 2.53
CA VAL A 256 7.32 -11.42 2.73
C VAL A 256 8.17 -12.45 2.00
N GLU A 257 8.69 -12.13 0.80
CA GLU A 257 9.61 -13.02 0.06
C GLU A 257 10.90 -13.25 0.86
N GLU A 258 11.40 -12.19 1.50
CA GLU A 258 12.51 -12.32 2.44
C GLU A 258 12.08 -13.03 3.73
N THR A 259 10.89 -12.78 4.26
CA THR A 259 10.48 -13.33 5.57
C THR A 259 10.22 -14.83 5.53
N PHE A 260 9.83 -15.41 4.39
CA PHE A 260 9.41 -16.83 4.31
C PHE A 260 10.42 -17.79 3.64
N SER A 261 11.52 -17.30 3.06
CA SER A 261 12.53 -18.16 2.39
C SER A 261 13.49 -18.86 3.36
N GLU A 262 13.89 -20.11 3.07
CA GLU A 262 14.68 -20.95 4.00
C GLU A 262 16.07 -20.38 4.34
N GLU A 263 16.51 -20.57 5.59
CA GLU A 263 17.73 -19.93 6.14
C GLU A 263 19.02 -20.37 5.43
N LYS A 264 19.19 -21.66 5.16
CA LYS A 264 20.38 -22.16 4.43
C LYS A 264 20.46 -21.60 3.02
N LYS A 265 19.34 -21.59 2.29
CA LYS A 265 19.23 -20.95 0.96
C LYS A 265 19.53 -19.46 1.05
N LYS A 266 19.20 -18.78 2.16
CA LYS A 266 19.51 -17.36 2.38
C LYS A 266 20.97 -17.05 2.64
N GLU A 267 21.74 -17.94 3.26
CA GLU A 267 23.18 -17.73 3.39
C GLU A 267 23.84 -17.77 2.01
N ASP A 268 23.51 -18.77 1.19
CA ASP A 268 23.94 -18.85 -0.21
C ASP A 268 23.47 -17.64 -1.04
N ILE A 269 22.20 -17.23 -0.92
CA ILE A 269 21.64 -16.05 -1.62
C ILE A 269 22.33 -14.76 -1.16
N LYS A 270 22.61 -14.57 0.14
CA LYS A 270 23.33 -13.38 0.63
C LYS A 270 24.78 -13.37 0.16
N ILE A 271 25.43 -14.54 0.08
CA ILE A 271 26.78 -14.67 -0.47
C ILE A 271 26.78 -14.39 -1.98
N ASP A 272 25.78 -14.84 -2.75
CA ASP A 272 25.69 -14.52 -4.18
C ASP A 272 25.25 -13.07 -4.43
N GLU A 273 24.38 -12.50 -3.60
CA GLU A 273 24.06 -11.07 -3.64
C GLU A 273 25.28 -10.22 -3.31
N LEU A 274 26.09 -10.57 -2.31
CA LEU A 274 27.35 -9.88 -2.03
C LEU A 274 28.32 -10.00 -3.22
N LYS A 275 28.43 -11.17 -3.85
CA LYS A 275 29.18 -11.35 -5.11
C LYS A 275 28.60 -10.50 -6.24
N ARG A 276 27.28 -10.36 -6.35
CA ARG A 276 26.58 -9.55 -7.38
C ARG A 276 26.73 -8.05 -7.14
N LEU A 277 26.66 -7.59 -5.90
CA LEU A 277 26.89 -6.20 -5.51
C LEU A 277 28.35 -5.82 -5.74
N ARG A 278 29.31 -6.67 -5.35
CA ARG A 278 30.74 -6.47 -5.64
C ARG A 278 31.04 -6.49 -7.15
N LYS A 279 30.33 -7.30 -7.94
CA LYS A 279 30.37 -7.25 -9.42
C LYS A 279 29.76 -5.94 -9.97
N LYS A 280 28.62 -5.48 -9.45
CA LYS A 280 27.97 -4.21 -9.83
C LYS A 280 28.87 -3.01 -9.52
N GLU A 281 29.51 -3.02 -8.35
CA GLU A 281 30.52 -2.04 -7.94
C GLU A 281 31.74 -2.08 -8.87
N ALA A 282 32.34 -3.24 -9.10
CA ALA A 282 33.48 -3.38 -10.01
C ALA A 282 33.13 -2.96 -11.45
N ALA A 283 31.91 -3.24 -11.93
CA ALA A 283 31.41 -2.78 -13.22
C ALA A 283 31.24 -1.26 -13.26
N MET A 284 30.68 -0.64 -12.21
CA MET A 284 30.54 0.81 -12.09
C MET A 284 31.88 1.53 -11.97
N LEU A 285 32.85 0.96 -11.24
CA LEU A 285 34.22 1.45 -11.19
C LEU A 285 34.92 1.30 -12.55
N SER A 286 34.65 0.22 -13.28
CA SER A 286 35.17 0.02 -14.65
C SER A 286 34.55 1.00 -15.65
N THR A 287 33.24 1.25 -15.65
CA THR A 287 32.63 2.27 -16.53
C THR A 287 33.08 3.67 -16.15
N TYR A 288 33.34 3.95 -14.87
CA TYR A 288 33.97 5.19 -14.43
C TYR A 288 35.41 5.31 -14.96
N GLN A 289 36.26 4.29 -14.77
CA GLN A 289 37.65 4.27 -15.27
C GLN A 289 37.72 4.43 -16.80
N ASN A 290 36.84 3.75 -17.55
CA ASN A 290 36.74 3.86 -19.02
C ASN A 290 36.20 5.22 -19.52
N ASN A 291 35.74 6.09 -18.62
CA ASN A 291 35.33 7.47 -18.90
C ASN A 291 36.17 8.52 -18.16
N ALA A 292 37.09 8.11 -17.29
CA ALA A 292 38.00 8.98 -16.56
C ALA A 292 39.07 9.57 -17.50
N PRO A 293 39.61 10.77 -17.20
CA PRO A 293 40.72 11.32 -17.96
C PRO A 293 41.99 10.50 -17.72
N THR A 294 42.62 10.01 -18.78
CA THR A 294 43.88 9.23 -18.74
C THR A 294 45.12 10.07 -18.36
N ARG A 295 44.94 11.36 -18.07
CA ARG A 295 45.98 12.33 -17.70
C ARG A 295 45.41 13.31 -16.66
N HIS A 296 46.30 13.97 -15.92
CA HIS A 296 45.92 14.94 -14.90
C HIS A 296 44.99 16.06 -15.42
N ASN A 297 44.12 16.59 -14.55
CA ASN A 297 43.13 17.62 -14.90
C ASN A 297 43.72 18.85 -15.61
N ARG A 298 44.98 19.21 -15.34
CA ARG A 298 45.68 20.35 -15.96
C ARG A 298 46.25 20.06 -17.37
N PHE A 299 45.86 18.96 -18.03
CA PHE A 299 46.38 18.60 -19.37
C PHE A 299 45.86 19.51 -20.51
N GLY A 300 44.88 20.38 -20.24
CA GLY A 300 44.57 21.54 -21.10
C GLY A 300 43.96 21.24 -22.48
N THR A 301 43.59 19.99 -22.76
CA THR A 301 43.05 19.58 -24.06
C THR A 301 41.81 20.40 -24.46
N MET A 302 41.88 21.04 -25.62
CA MET A 302 40.82 21.87 -26.19
C MET A 302 40.49 21.37 -27.61
N ALA A 303 39.23 21.06 -27.85
CA ALA A 303 38.71 20.64 -29.15
C ALA A 303 37.71 21.67 -29.70
N TRP A 304 37.68 21.81 -31.03
CA TRP A 304 36.73 22.65 -31.76
C TRP A 304 35.78 21.74 -32.53
N ILE A 305 34.47 21.97 -32.38
CA ILE A 305 33.41 21.18 -33.02
C ILE A 305 32.64 22.09 -33.96
N GLN A 306 32.70 21.79 -35.25
CA GLN A 306 31.90 22.46 -36.28
C GLN A 306 30.45 21.97 -36.19
N ARG A 307 29.50 22.91 -36.20
CA ARG A 307 28.06 22.64 -36.33
C ARG A 307 27.58 22.90 -37.76
N GLU A 308 26.33 22.56 -38.04
CA GLU A 308 25.72 22.63 -39.38
C GLU A 308 25.74 24.04 -40.00
N ASP A 309 25.71 25.10 -39.17
CA ASP A 309 25.90 26.51 -39.59
C ASP A 309 27.38 26.92 -39.83
N ALA A 310 28.32 25.98 -39.90
CA ALA A 310 29.77 26.17 -39.75
C ALA A 310 30.23 26.85 -38.43
N LYS A 311 29.31 27.16 -37.51
CA LYS A 311 29.59 27.74 -36.19
C LYS A 311 30.41 26.76 -35.34
N MET A 312 31.56 27.22 -34.84
CA MET A 312 32.49 26.43 -34.03
C MET A 312 32.16 26.51 -32.53
N ALA A 313 32.11 25.37 -31.86
CA ALA A 313 31.96 25.28 -30.40
C ALA A 313 33.22 24.68 -29.75
N THR A 314 33.71 25.29 -28.67
CA THR A 314 34.91 24.85 -27.94
C THR A 314 34.56 23.91 -26.79
N ILE A 315 35.30 22.82 -26.62
CA ILE A 315 35.22 21.95 -25.44
C ILE A 315 36.62 21.69 -24.87
N SER A 316 36.80 22.03 -23.59
CA SER A 316 38.01 21.77 -22.81
C SER A 316 37.93 20.40 -22.10
N SER A 317 38.13 19.31 -22.85
CA SER A 317 38.24 17.96 -22.28
C SER A 317 38.91 16.96 -23.21
N PRO A 318 39.77 16.04 -22.71
CA PRO A 318 40.25 14.89 -23.49
C PRO A 318 39.12 14.02 -24.06
N ALA A 319 38.00 13.90 -23.33
CA ALA A 319 36.84 13.12 -23.76
C ALA A 319 36.17 13.68 -25.02
N ALA A 320 36.43 14.95 -25.38
CA ALA A 320 35.89 15.57 -26.58
C ALA A 320 36.50 15.02 -27.88
N ILE A 321 37.73 14.50 -27.82
CA ILE A 321 38.46 13.95 -28.98
C ILE A 321 38.06 12.49 -29.26
N VAL A 322 37.78 11.71 -28.21
CA VAL A 322 37.61 10.23 -28.32
C VAL A 322 36.35 9.82 -29.09
N SER A 323 35.27 10.61 -29.02
CA SER A 323 34.02 10.32 -29.74
C SER A 323 33.12 11.56 -29.78
N THR A 324 32.49 11.81 -30.93
CA THR A 324 31.51 12.90 -31.11
C THR A 324 30.38 12.82 -30.08
N ALA A 325 29.92 11.62 -29.72
CA ALA A 325 28.89 11.42 -28.70
C ALA A 325 29.36 11.80 -27.29
N LYS A 326 30.60 11.44 -26.90
CA LYS A 326 31.20 11.90 -25.63
C LYS A 326 31.44 13.42 -25.65
N SER A 327 31.76 13.98 -26.82
CA SER A 327 31.85 15.43 -27.07
C SER A 327 30.54 16.16 -26.79
N PHE A 328 29.42 15.74 -27.40
CA PHE A 328 28.10 16.34 -27.14
C PHE A 328 27.67 16.16 -25.68
N ALA A 329 27.82 14.97 -25.09
CA ALA A 329 27.52 14.75 -23.67
C ALA A 329 28.36 15.65 -22.74
N LYS A 330 29.63 15.94 -23.10
CA LYS A 330 30.45 16.89 -22.36
C LYS A 330 29.95 18.33 -22.52
N MET A 331 29.53 18.72 -23.72
CA MET A 331 28.91 20.02 -24.03
C MET A 331 27.62 20.26 -23.23
N ASP A 332 26.83 19.20 -23.01
CA ASP A 332 25.65 19.26 -22.16
C ASP A 332 26.02 19.34 -20.67
N SER A 333 27.02 18.59 -20.23
CA SER A 333 27.50 18.60 -18.83
C SER A 333 28.01 19.97 -18.35
N THR A 334 28.41 20.86 -19.26
CA THR A 334 28.90 22.21 -18.94
C THR A 334 27.81 23.28 -18.95
N LYS A 335 26.55 22.93 -19.26
CA LYS A 335 25.41 23.87 -19.18
C LYS A 335 25.14 24.26 -17.72
N LYS A 336 25.34 25.55 -17.41
CA LYS A 336 25.05 26.12 -16.07
C LYS A 336 23.56 26.06 -15.69
N TYR A 337 22.68 26.19 -16.67
CA TYR A 337 21.23 26.12 -16.45
C TYR A 337 20.79 24.69 -16.13
N LYS A 338 20.20 24.52 -14.96
CA LYS A 338 19.42 23.34 -14.57
C LYS A 338 17.97 23.80 -14.39
N PRO A 339 16.97 23.19 -15.03
CA PRO A 339 15.58 23.58 -14.83
C PRO A 339 15.17 23.33 -13.37
N PRO A 340 14.34 24.20 -12.77
CA PRO A 340 13.92 24.07 -11.38
C PRO A 340 13.10 22.78 -11.21
N ARG A 341 13.66 21.81 -10.49
CA ARG A 341 12.93 20.63 -10.04
C ARG A 341 12.22 20.98 -8.73
N ARG A 342 10.92 20.68 -8.64
CA ARG A 342 10.24 20.68 -7.34
C ARG A 342 10.91 19.63 -6.43
N PRO A 343 11.14 19.91 -5.15
CA PRO A 343 11.51 18.86 -4.21
C PRO A 343 10.39 17.83 -4.19
N VAL A 344 10.74 16.54 -4.25
CA VAL A 344 9.75 15.47 -4.08
C VAL A 344 9.16 15.61 -2.69
N LYS A 345 7.83 15.63 -2.57
CA LYS A 345 7.16 15.50 -1.28
C LYS A 345 7.36 14.07 -0.76
N VAL A 346 8.46 13.86 -0.04
CA VAL A 346 8.76 12.60 0.62
C VAL A 346 7.91 12.52 1.90
N GLU A 347 6.66 12.10 1.74
CA GLU A 347 5.70 11.90 2.84
C GLU A 347 6.03 10.66 3.67
N LYS A 348 7.20 10.69 4.34
CA LYS A 348 7.64 9.71 5.34
C LYS A 348 6.91 9.94 6.68
N GLY A 349 5.59 9.76 6.67
CA GLY A 349 4.77 9.70 7.87
C GLY A 349 4.85 8.33 8.56
N PRO A 350 4.19 8.13 9.72
CA PRO A 350 4.19 6.85 10.43
C PRO A 350 3.58 5.68 9.64
N LEU A 351 2.76 5.99 8.63
CA LEU A 351 2.14 5.05 7.69
C LEU A 351 3.09 4.59 6.55
N ASP A 352 4.34 5.04 6.50
CA ASP A 352 5.31 4.64 5.45
C ASP A 352 5.68 3.15 5.57
N PHE A 353 4.93 2.31 4.86
CA PHE A 353 5.19 0.88 4.69
C PHE A 353 6.10 0.55 3.47
N TYR A 354 6.77 1.55 2.89
CA TYR A 354 7.71 1.38 1.77
C TYR A 354 9.19 1.47 2.18
N THR A 355 9.51 2.02 3.36
CA THR A 355 10.83 1.83 3.96
C THR A 355 10.99 0.35 4.34
N PRO A 356 11.93 -0.42 3.73
CA PRO A 356 12.12 -1.82 4.07
C PRO A 356 12.78 -1.98 5.44
N VAL A 357 12.39 -3.01 6.20
CA VAL A 357 12.95 -3.31 7.52
C VAL A 357 13.53 -4.73 7.56
N THR A 358 14.81 -4.84 7.92
CA THR A 358 15.50 -6.12 8.12
C THR A 358 15.29 -6.64 9.54
N LEU A 359 15.08 -7.96 9.68
CA LEU A 359 14.91 -8.64 10.96
C LEU A 359 16.08 -9.58 11.28
N GLY A 360 16.38 -9.73 12.56
CA GLY A 360 17.25 -10.79 13.07
C GLY A 360 16.64 -12.17 12.89
N PRO A 361 17.45 -13.26 12.86
CA PRO A 361 16.97 -14.61 12.56
C PRO A 361 15.97 -15.14 13.60
N GLN A 362 16.22 -14.91 14.89
CA GLN A 362 15.34 -15.34 15.97
C GLN A 362 13.99 -14.60 15.92
N ALA A 363 14.00 -13.25 15.93
CA ALA A 363 12.80 -12.44 15.74
C ALA A 363 11.99 -12.86 14.51
N ARG A 364 12.66 -13.09 13.38
CA ARG A 364 12.01 -13.54 12.15
C ARG A 364 11.33 -14.91 12.31
N LYS A 365 11.93 -15.85 13.03
CA LYS A 365 11.33 -17.16 13.34
C LYS A 365 10.12 -17.03 14.28
N SER A 366 10.22 -16.17 15.29
CA SER A 366 9.12 -15.85 16.22
C SER A 366 7.93 -15.23 15.48
N LEU A 367 8.18 -14.21 14.66
CA LEU A 367 7.15 -13.54 13.85
C LEU A 367 6.51 -14.50 12.84
N PHE A 368 7.33 -15.33 12.18
CA PHE A 368 6.87 -16.34 11.23
C PHE A 368 5.90 -17.34 11.89
N ARG A 369 6.20 -17.83 13.10
CA ARG A 369 5.29 -18.68 13.86
C ARG A 369 3.99 -17.95 14.19
N PHE A 370 4.06 -16.73 14.74
CA PHE A 370 2.88 -15.92 15.04
C PHE A 370 1.99 -15.70 13.81
N VAL A 371 2.57 -15.55 12.60
CA VAL A 371 1.81 -15.39 11.36
C VAL A 371 1.16 -16.69 10.89
N GLU A 372 1.80 -17.86 11.05
CA GLU A 372 1.14 -19.15 10.78
C GLU A 372 -0.01 -19.40 11.79
N ASP A 373 0.24 -19.23 13.09
CA ASP A 373 -0.77 -19.34 14.16
C ASP A 373 -1.94 -18.34 13.95
N PHE A 374 -1.68 -17.13 13.44
CA PHE A 374 -2.70 -16.12 13.14
C PHE A 374 -3.51 -16.43 11.88
N LEU A 375 -2.88 -16.95 10.82
CA LEU A 375 -3.58 -17.38 9.60
C LEU A 375 -4.52 -18.55 9.88
N ASP A 376 -4.10 -19.50 10.72
CA ASP A 376 -4.86 -20.73 10.98
C ASP A 376 -6.08 -20.53 11.89
N SER A 377 -6.04 -19.54 12.81
CA SER A 377 -7.10 -19.35 13.82
C SER A 377 -7.73 -17.94 13.89
N CYS A 378 -7.08 -16.90 13.39
CA CYS A 378 -7.48 -15.51 13.66
C CYS A 378 -7.93 -14.72 12.43
N PHE A 379 -7.38 -15.01 11.24
CA PHE A 379 -7.56 -14.20 10.04
C PHE A 379 -9.04 -13.97 9.67
N ASN A 380 -9.81 -15.05 9.53
CA ASN A 380 -11.21 -15.01 9.10
C ASN A 380 -12.13 -14.20 10.05
N PRO A 381 -12.21 -14.46 11.37
CA PRO A 381 -13.06 -13.66 12.25
C PRO A 381 -12.59 -12.20 12.36
N PHE A 382 -11.29 -11.98 12.58
CA PHE A 382 -10.71 -10.65 12.79
C PHE A 382 -10.96 -9.71 11.60
N PHE A 383 -10.57 -10.09 10.37
CA PHE A 383 -10.71 -9.20 9.22
C PHE A 383 -12.17 -8.99 8.80
N ASN A 384 -13.07 -9.97 9.03
CA ASN A 384 -14.50 -9.77 8.78
C ASN A 384 -15.11 -8.74 9.74
N HIS A 385 -14.76 -8.80 11.03
CA HIS A 385 -15.23 -7.85 12.03
C HIS A 385 -14.65 -6.44 11.81
N VAL A 386 -13.34 -6.32 11.58
CA VAL A 386 -12.69 -5.03 11.24
C VAL A 386 -13.33 -4.41 9.99
N ARG A 387 -13.57 -5.19 8.93
CA ARG A 387 -14.25 -4.71 7.72
C ARG A 387 -15.65 -4.19 8.05
N LYS A 388 -16.47 -4.94 8.80
CA LYS A 388 -17.82 -4.49 9.22
C LYS A 388 -17.77 -3.22 10.07
N THR A 389 -16.74 -3.03 10.90
CA THR A 389 -16.51 -1.80 11.66
C THR A 389 -16.17 -0.61 10.76
N ILE A 390 -15.41 -0.81 9.68
CA ILE A 390 -15.12 0.19 8.63
C ILE A 390 -16.35 0.43 7.73
N ASP A 391 -17.14 -0.59 7.39
CA ASP A 391 -18.36 -0.45 6.60
C ASP A 391 -19.51 0.25 7.34
N ARG A 392 -19.46 0.25 8.67
CA ARG A 392 -20.33 1.03 9.56
C ARG A 392 -19.82 2.46 9.78
N ASP A 393 -18.58 2.79 9.37
CA ASP A 393 -17.91 4.07 9.62
C ASP A 393 -17.99 4.50 11.12
N ALA A 394 -17.76 3.55 12.02
CA ALA A 394 -17.99 3.72 13.47
C ALA A 394 -16.96 4.65 14.15
N ASP A 395 -17.39 5.46 15.13
CA ASP A 395 -16.64 6.55 15.80
C ASP A 395 -15.18 6.27 16.21
N ARG A 396 -14.82 5.01 16.48
CA ARG A 396 -13.45 4.60 16.82
C ARG A 396 -12.50 4.50 15.62
N VAL A 397 -13.01 4.57 14.39
CA VAL A 397 -12.25 4.44 13.14
C VAL A 397 -11.66 5.80 12.72
N GLN A 398 -10.40 6.02 13.09
CA GLN A 398 -9.58 7.12 12.56
C GLN A 398 -9.20 6.87 11.08
N GLU A 399 -8.96 7.96 10.33
CA GLU A 399 -8.77 7.96 8.86
C GLU A 399 -7.67 7.03 8.33
N PHE A 400 -6.72 6.60 9.16
CA PHE A 400 -5.60 5.75 8.72
C PHE A 400 -5.88 4.25 8.82
N HIS A 401 -6.89 3.81 9.58
CA HIS A 401 -7.17 2.37 9.72
C HIS A 401 -7.61 1.67 8.43
N PRO A 402 -8.36 2.30 7.49
CA PRO A 402 -8.56 1.72 6.16
C PRO A 402 -7.24 1.42 5.44
N THR A 403 -6.27 2.36 5.50
CA THR A 403 -4.93 2.15 4.92
C THR A 403 -4.21 0.96 5.55
N GLN A 404 -4.29 0.82 6.88
CA GLN A 404 -3.70 -0.32 7.61
C GLN A 404 -4.38 -1.65 7.27
N PHE A 405 -5.72 -1.66 7.21
CA PHE A 405 -6.54 -2.82 6.88
C PHE A 405 -6.19 -3.37 5.50
N PHE A 406 -6.24 -2.53 4.46
CA PHE A 406 -5.89 -2.97 3.09
C PHE A 406 -4.42 -3.37 2.97
N TYR A 407 -3.49 -2.69 3.68
CA TYR A 407 -2.09 -3.12 3.72
C TYR A 407 -1.93 -4.51 4.35
N LEU A 408 -2.51 -4.73 5.54
CA LEU A 408 -2.38 -6.00 6.26
C LEU A 408 -3.03 -7.16 5.51
N VAL A 409 -4.23 -6.97 4.94
CA VAL A 409 -4.86 -7.97 4.06
C VAL A 409 -3.93 -8.30 2.88
N SER A 410 -3.32 -7.30 2.23
CA SER A 410 -2.37 -7.55 1.14
C SER A 410 -1.12 -8.33 1.59
N TRP A 411 -0.65 -8.07 2.82
CA TRP A 411 0.54 -8.72 3.39
C TRP A 411 0.27 -10.18 3.77
N PHE A 412 -0.84 -10.46 4.44
CA PHE A 412 -1.24 -11.82 4.82
C PHE A 412 -1.60 -12.69 3.61
N LEU A 413 -2.29 -12.15 2.59
CA LEU A 413 -2.51 -12.86 1.32
C LEU A 413 -1.19 -13.20 0.60
N MET A 414 -0.18 -12.35 0.70
CA MET A 414 1.14 -12.64 0.15
C MET A 414 1.89 -13.71 0.96
N ALA A 415 1.71 -13.74 2.29
CA ALA A 415 2.29 -14.76 3.17
C ALA A 415 1.66 -16.14 2.96
N GLU A 416 0.33 -16.20 2.81
CA GLU A 416 -0.44 -17.41 2.53
C GLU A 416 0.01 -18.06 1.20
N ARG A 417 0.03 -17.35 0.08
CA ARG A 417 0.49 -17.92 -1.21
C ARG A 417 1.94 -18.41 -1.18
N ILE A 418 2.82 -17.76 -0.41
CA ILE A 418 4.21 -18.22 -0.24
C ILE A 418 4.27 -19.47 0.66
N ARG A 419 3.43 -19.57 1.70
CA ARG A 419 3.22 -20.80 2.49
C ARG A 419 2.74 -21.95 1.59
N MET A 420 1.71 -21.73 0.77
CA MET A 420 1.21 -22.73 -0.18
C MET A 420 2.28 -23.17 -1.18
N THR A 421 2.98 -22.22 -1.83
CA THR A 421 4.09 -22.54 -2.76
C THR A 421 5.16 -23.40 -2.09
N ARG A 422 5.54 -23.06 -0.85
CA ARG A 422 6.53 -23.78 -0.04
C ARG A 422 6.05 -25.18 0.33
N ASP A 423 4.80 -25.33 0.72
CA ASP A 423 4.28 -26.58 1.26
C ASP A 423 3.84 -27.54 0.14
N SER A 424 3.40 -27.05 -1.03
CA SER A 424 3.37 -27.82 -2.28
C SER A 424 4.74 -28.39 -2.64
N ALA A 425 5.82 -27.61 -2.48
CA ALA A 425 7.19 -28.08 -2.74
C ALA A 425 7.71 -29.10 -1.70
N LYS A 426 7.07 -29.22 -0.52
CA LYS A 426 7.37 -30.24 0.51
C LYS A 426 6.49 -31.49 0.37
N ASN A 427 5.20 -31.32 0.06
CA ASN A 427 4.20 -32.38 0.06
C ASN A 427 4.34 -33.38 -1.11
N SER A 428 5.26 -33.14 -2.04
CA SER A 428 5.82 -34.13 -2.97
C SER A 428 6.36 -35.44 -2.30
N ARG A 429 6.27 -35.60 -0.97
CA ARG A 429 6.80 -36.74 -0.19
C ARG A 429 5.91 -37.24 0.96
N LYS A 430 4.70 -36.71 1.19
CA LYS A 430 3.75 -37.20 2.23
C LYS A 430 2.29 -36.97 1.83
N SER A 431 1.40 -37.85 2.31
CA SER A 431 0.09 -38.14 1.75
C SER A 431 -1.12 -37.49 2.46
N ASP A 432 -2.03 -36.94 1.64
CA ASP A 432 -3.45 -37.32 1.55
C ASP A 432 -4.37 -37.22 2.79
N GLN A 433 -4.05 -36.42 3.80
CA GLN A 433 -5.00 -36.09 4.90
C GLN A 433 -5.06 -34.60 5.29
N ALA A 434 -4.24 -33.74 4.70
CA ALA A 434 -4.26 -32.29 4.92
C ALA A 434 -4.85 -31.52 3.72
N GLU A 435 -5.58 -32.21 2.82
CA GLU A 435 -6.10 -31.63 1.59
C GLU A 435 -7.65 -31.52 1.57
N GLU A 436 -8.35 -32.16 2.51
CA GLU A 436 -9.83 -32.07 2.64
C GLU A 436 -10.30 -30.73 3.24
N LEU A 437 -9.45 -30.05 4.02
CA LEU A 437 -9.67 -28.64 4.38
C LEU A 437 -9.11 -27.77 3.26
N GLY A 438 -10.00 -27.30 2.37
CA GLY A 438 -9.65 -26.51 1.19
C GLY A 438 -8.69 -25.38 1.53
N LYS A 439 -7.53 -25.33 0.87
CA LYS A 439 -6.35 -24.54 1.29
C LYS A 439 -6.64 -23.05 1.42
N PHE A 440 -7.53 -22.52 0.58
CA PHE A 440 -7.92 -21.11 0.57
C PHE A 440 -9.05 -20.76 1.57
N SER A 441 -9.63 -21.74 2.27
CA SER A 441 -10.69 -21.52 3.27
C SER A 441 -10.24 -20.57 4.40
N LEU A 442 -8.97 -20.64 4.81
CA LEU A 442 -8.35 -19.78 5.82
C LEU A 442 -8.43 -18.29 5.50
N ILE A 443 -8.60 -17.92 4.23
CA ILE A 443 -8.66 -16.54 3.74
C ILE A 443 -9.99 -16.16 3.06
N ALA A 444 -10.97 -17.07 3.05
CA ALA A 444 -12.23 -16.93 2.31
C ALA A 444 -13.00 -15.63 2.62
N ASN A 445 -12.97 -15.14 3.87
CA ASN A 445 -13.71 -13.91 4.24
C ASN A 445 -13.26 -12.65 3.50
N VAL A 446 -12.05 -12.63 2.94
CA VAL A 446 -11.52 -11.53 2.12
C VAL A 446 -11.90 -11.65 0.64
N LEU A 447 -12.27 -12.85 0.18
CA LEU A 447 -12.70 -13.11 -1.20
C LEU A 447 -14.21 -12.87 -1.40
N ASN A 448 -14.96 -12.68 -0.32
CA ASN A 448 -16.40 -12.43 -0.33
C ASN A 448 -16.79 -11.14 -1.09
N GLN A 449 -18.00 -11.17 -1.68
CA GLN A 449 -18.58 -10.05 -2.45
C GLN A 449 -18.55 -8.72 -1.70
N GLU A 450 -18.78 -8.73 -0.38
CA GLU A 450 -18.78 -7.51 0.45
C GLU A 450 -17.41 -6.83 0.46
N MET A 451 -16.31 -7.57 0.56
CA MET A 451 -14.95 -7.01 0.53
C MET A 451 -14.65 -6.30 -0.79
N PHE A 452 -15.12 -6.83 -1.92
CA PHE A 452 -15.02 -6.14 -3.22
C PHE A 452 -15.84 -4.84 -3.27
N ILE A 453 -17.00 -4.78 -2.59
CA ILE A 453 -17.80 -3.55 -2.48
C ILE A 453 -17.07 -2.51 -1.62
N THR A 454 -16.54 -2.90 -0.46
CA THR A 454 -15.71 -2.04 0.41
C THR A 454 -14.48 -1.52 -0.34
N LEU A 455 -13.78 -2.40 -1.06
CA LEU A 455 -12.58 -2.09 -1.83
C LEU A 455 -12.88 -1.09 -2.96
N ASN A 456 -13.94 -1.30 -3.75
CA ASN A 456 -14.32 -0.37 -4.82
C ASN A 456 -14.79 0.99 -4.26
N ARG A 457 -15.56 0.99 -3.15
CA ARG A 457 -15.98 2.21 -2.42
C ARG A 457 -14.79 3.04 -1.98
N VAL A 458 -13.82 2.43 -1.29
CA VAL A 458 -12.65 3.14 -0.76
C VAL A 458 -11.68 3.53 -1.88
N MET A 459 -11.51 2.73 -2.94
CA MET A 459 -10.66 3.08 -4.09
C MET A 459 -11.16 4.35 -4.80
N ALA A 460 -12.47 4.44 -5.06
CA ALA A 460 -13.07 5.62 -5.68
C ALA A 460 -12.94 6.86 -4.77
N SER A 461 -13.35 6.74 -3.50
CA SER A 461 -13.25 7.81 -2.51
C SER A 461 -11.81 8.31 -2.33
N SER A 462 -10.83 7.41 -2.24
CA SER A 462 -9.41 7.77 -2.08
C SER A 462 -8.86 8.50 -3.30
N PHE A 463 -9.33 8.15 -4.50
CA PHE A 463 -8.93 8.80 -5.75
C PHE A 463 -9.53 10.19 -5.90
N GLU A 464 -10.81 10.36 -5.59
CA GLU A 464 -11.51 11.66 -5.62
C GLU A 464 -10.95 12.63 -4.57
N ASN A 465 -10.79 12.15 -3.33
CA ASN A 465 -10.22 12.90 -2.21
C ASN A 465 -8.68 13.02 -2.27
N LYS A 466 -8.01 12.37 -3.24
CA LYS A 466 -6.54 12.40 -3.46
C LYS A 466 -5.73 11.89 -2.26
N LYS A 467 -6.28 10.94 -1.49
CA LYS A 467 -5.60 10.25 -0.39
C LYS A 467 -4.67 9.17 -0.94
N TRP A 468 -3.48 9.59 -1.39
CA TRP A 468 -2.57 8.73 -2.16
C TRP A 468 -2.10 7.48 -1.41
N SER A 469 -1.81 7.57 -0.10
CA SER A 469 -1.35 6.44 0.70
C SER A 469 -2.42 5.37 0.90
N GLU A 470 -3.67 5.80 1.12
CA GLU A 470 -4.85 4.93 1.24
C GLU A 470 -5.10 4.22 -0.10
N LEU A 471 -5.16 4.98 -1.19
CA LEU A 471 -5.28 4.44 -2.54
C LEU A 471 -4.15 3.44 -2.87
N ALA A 472 -2.91 3.68 -2.42
CA ALA A 472 -1.80 2.77 -2.65
C ALA A 472 -1.97 1.43 -1.91
N ALA A 473 -2.44 1.45 -0.66
CA ALA A 473 -2.75 0.24 0.10
C ALA A 473 -3.92 -0.54 -0.50
N VAL A 474 -4.98 0.15 -0.93
CA VAL A 474 -6.14 -0.44 -1.63
C VAL A 474 -5.71 -1.11 -2.93
N LEU A 475 -4.87 -0.46 -3.73
CA LEU A 475 -4.31 -1.02 -4.97
C LEU A 475 -3.43 -2.25 -4.70
N LYS A 476 -2.56 -2.21 -3.68
CA LYS A 476 -1.79 -3.40 -3.25
C LYS A 476 -2.73 -4.53 -2.81
N CYS A 477 -3.77 -4.26 -2.04
CA CYS A 477 -4.77 -5.26 -1.66
C CYS A 477 -5.43 -5.90 -2.87
N LEU A 478 -5.90 -5.10 -3.84
CA LEU A 478 -6.47 -5.62 -5.08
C LEU A 478 -5.45 -6.47 -5.88
N SER A 479 -4.20 -6.01 -6.01
CA SER A 479 -3.12 -6.77 -6.67
C SER A 479 -2.93 -8.16 -6.04
N GLN A 480 -2.94 -8.26 -4.71
CA GLN A 480 -2.74 -9.52 -4.00
C GLN A 480 -3.99 -10.42 -4.03
N ILE A 481 -5.20 -9.87 -3.90
CA ILE A 481 -6.47 -10.61 -4.09
C ILE A 481 -6.52 -11.23 -5.50
N LEU A 482 -6.20 -10.44 -6.53
CA LEU A 482 -6.18 -10.91 -7.91
C LEU A 482 -5.16 -12.04 -8.13
N LEU A 483 -3.99 -11.97 -7.49
CA LEU A 483 -3.00 -13.05 -7.55
C LEU A 483 -3.50 -14.32 -6.85
N THR A 484 -4.12 -14.21 -5.67
CA THR A 484 -4.76 -15.34 -4.98
C THR A 484 -5.83 -15.99 -5.86
N VAL A 485 -6.75 -15.21 -6.43
CA VAL A 485 -7.82 -15.72 -7.32
C VAL A 485 -7.25 -16.41 -8.57
N GLN A 486 -6.14 -15.90 -9.12
CA GLN A 486 -5.45 -16.54 -10.25
C GLN A 486 -4.79 -17.87 -9.86
N GLU A 487 -4.32 -18.03 -8.62
CA GLU A 487 -3.74 -19.28 -8.10
C GLU A 487 -4.85 -20.27 -7.70
N MET A 488 -5.99 -19.81 -7.16
CA MET A 488 -7.21 -20.63 -6.96
C MET A 488 -7.76 -21.20 -8.26
N TYR A 489 -7.83 -20.40 -9.32
CA TYR A 489 -8.22 -20.86 -10.67
C TYR A 489 -7.22 -21.86 -11.29
N GLN A 490 -6.05 -22.04 -10.68
CA GLN A 490 -5.03 -23.03 -11.04
C GLN A 490 -4.89 -24.14 -9.98
N SER A 491 -5.77 -24.17 -8.97
CA SER A 491 -5.87 -25.22 -7.95
C SER A 491 -6.41 -26.52 -8.54
N SER A 492 -6.11 -27.64 -7.90
CA SER A 492 -6.71 -28.95 -8.24
C SER A 492 -8.16 -29.10 -7.76
N ASN A 493 -8.61 -28.22 -6.85
CA ASN A 493 -9.93 -28.29 -6.22
C ASN A 493 -11.00 -27.60 -7.06
N GLU A 494 -12.12 -28.29 -7.31
CA GLU A 494 -13.24 -27.80 -8.12
C GLU A 494 -13.97 -26.63 -7.46
N GLU A 495 -14.14 -26.65 -6.13
CA GLU A 495 -14.78 -25.55 -5.39
C GLU A 495 -13.96 -24.24 -5.50
N ASP A 496 -12.63 -24.32 -5.34
CA ASP A 496 -11.73 -23.17 -5.49
C ASP A 496 -11.75 -22.62 -6.92
N GLN A 497 -11.84 -23.49 -7.93
CA GLN A 497 -11.99 -23.09 -9.33
C GLN A 497 -13.32 -22.40 -9.60
N GLU A 498 -14.44 -22.90 -9.07
CA GLU A 498 -15.76 -22.28 -9.26
C GLU A 498 -15.85 -20.91 -8.59
N ILE A 499 -15.38 -20.80 -7.34
CA ILE A 499 -15.28 -19.54 -6.60
C ILE A 499 -14.41 -18.53 -7.37
N ALA A 500 -13.24 -18.95 -7.85
CA ALA A 500 -12.36 -18.10 -8.64
C ALA A 500 -12.98 -17.68 -9.97
N GLY A 501 -13.64 -18.61 -10.69
CA GLY A 501 -14.34 -18.35 -11.95
C GLY A 501 -15.47 -17.33 -11.79
N ASN A 502 -16.27 -17.46 -10.73
CA ASN A 502 -17.33 -16.52 -10.37
C ASN A 502 -16.78 -15.12 -10.05
N ILE A 503 -15.69 -15.02 -9.28
CA ILE A 503 -15.01 -13.75 -8.96
C ILE A 503 -14.42 -13.11 -10.24
N LEU A 504 -13.71 -13.88 -11.07
CA LEU A 504 -13.11 -13.39 -12.32
C LEU A 504 -14.18 -12.91 -13.31
N SER A 505 -15.27 -13.67 -13.46
CA SER A 505 -16.44 -13.28 -14.27
C SER A 505 -16.96 -11.90 -13.86
N ARG A 506 -17.23 -11.68 -12.57
CA ARG A 506 -17.70 -10.39 -12.05
C ARG A 506 -16.71 -9.26 -12.33
N ILE A 507 -15.42 -9.46 -12.03
CA ILE A 507 -14.37 -8.44 -12.25
C ILE A 507 -14.18 -8.12 -13.75
N PHE A 508 -14.36 -9.11 -14.62
CA PHE A 508 -14.24 -8.93 -16.07
C PHE A 508 -15.34 -8.02 -16.63
N TYR A 509 -16.58 -8.11 -16.12
CA TYR A 509 -17.71 -7.30 -16.62
C TYR A 509 -17.92 -5.94 -15.93
N GLU A 510 -17.26 -5.65 -14.80
CA GLU A 510 -17.46 -4.41 -14.04
C GLU A 510 -16.71 -3.19 -14.67
N GLU A 511 -17.28 -2.62 -15.76
CA GLU A 511 -16.64 -1.54 -16.56
C GLU A 511 -16.09 -0.35 -15.76
N THR A 512 -16.70 -0.03 -14.61
CA THR A 512 -16.28 1.03 -13.68
C THR A 512 -14.89 0.79 -13.09
N VAL A 513 -14.55 -0.47 -12.75
CA VAL A 513 -13.25 -0.83 -12.18
C VAL A 513 -12.15 -0.72 -13.24
N HIS A 514 -12.45 -1.13 -14.47
CA HIS A 514 -11.53 -0.98 -15.61
C HIS A 514 -11.17 0.49 -15.87
N ASP A 515 -12.15 1.40 -15.83
CA ASP A 515 -11.92 2.84 -15.99
C ASP A 515 -11.19 3.46 -14.79
N LEU A 516 -11.52 3.05 -13.55
CA LEU A 516 -10.86 3.56 -12.36
C LEU A 516 -9.38 3.21 -12.35
N ILE A 517 -9.00 1.95 -12.55
CA ILE A 517 -7.60 1.49 -12.56
C ILE A 517 -6.83 2.13 -13.74
N ALA A 518 -7.45 2.27 -14.91
CA ALA A 518 -6.84 2.99 -16.04
C ALA A 518 -6.65 4.49 -15.72
N SER A 519 -7.61 5.14 -15.07
CA SER A 519 -7.53 6.56 -14.69
C SER A 519 -6.46 6.83 -13.62
N VAL A 520 -6.34 5.95 -12.62
CA VAL A 520 -5.27 5.93 -11.61
C VAL A 520 -3.89 5.80 -12.29
N THR A 521 -3.75 4.85 -13.22
CA THR A 521 -2.52 4.63 -14.00
C THR A 521 -2.18 5.81 -14.92
N ARG A 522 -3.19 6.60 -15.33
CA ARG A 522 -3.02 7.77 -16.21
C ARG A 522 -2.67 9.06 -15.48
N THR A 523 -2.88 9.15 -14.16
CA THR A 523 -2.84 10.41 -13.39
C THR A 523 -1.65 10.57 -12.44
N TYR A 524 -0.65 9.70 -12.53
CA TYR A 524 0.62 9.86 -11.80
C TYR A 524 1.35 11.16 -12.18
N LYS A 525 1.99 11.80 -11.19
CA LYS A 525 2.80 13.02 -11.31
C LYS A 525 3.98 13.00 -10.33
N ASP A 526 3.69 13.25 -9.05
CA ASP A 526 4.67 13.50 -7.99
C ASP A 526 4.32 12.82 -6.64
N GLN A 527 3.40 11.86 -6.64
CA GLN A 527 2.94 11.08 -5.47
C GLN A 527 3.99 10.13 -4.82
N GLY A 528 5.24 10.15 -5.31
CA GLY A 528 6.33 9.34 -4.77
C GLY A 528 6.41 7.90 -5.29
N PHE A 529 7.55 7.27 -5.02
CA PHE A 529 7.91 5.95 -5.58
C PHE A 529 7.01 4.81 -5.10
N GLY A 530 6.59 4.81 -3.83
CA GLY A 530 5.74 3.74 -3.29
C GLY A 530 4.37 3.65 -3.98
N TYR A 531 3.73 4.79 -4.21
CA TYR A 531 2.50 4.87 -5.01
C TYR A 531 2.75 4.40 -6.45
N LEU A 532 3.85 4.83 -7.08
CA LEU A 532 4.24 4.43 -8.44
C LEU A 532 4.46 2.90 -8.59
N GLU A 533 5.12 2.27 -7.62
CA GLU A 533 5.25 0.81 -7.55
C GLU A 533 3.87 0.14 -7.47
N SER A 534 3.00 0.62 -6.59
CA SER A 534 1.68 0.04 -6.31
C SER A 534 0.76 0.13 -7.53
N VAL A 535 0.75 1.28 -8.20
CA VAL A 535 0.01 1.52 -9.45
C VAL A 535 0.52 0.63 -10.59
N THR A 536 1.83 0.61 -10.83
CA THR A 536 2.40 -0.22 -11.93
C THR A 536 2.22 -1.71 -11.69
N GLU A 537 2.24 -2.16 -10.43
CA GLU A 537 1.97 -3.56 -10.08
C GLU A 537 0.53 -3.94 -10.41
N THR A 538 -0.42 -3.20 -9.85
CA THR A 538 -1.85 -3.48 -9.97
C THR A 538 -2.27 -3.45 -11.43
N ALA A 539 -1.81 -2.42 -12.18
CA ALA A 539 -2.04 -2.31 -13.62
C ALA A 539 -1.52 -3.55 -14.37
N GLN A 540 -0.29 -4.01 -14.11
CA GLN A 540 0.29 -5.16 -14.82
C GLN A 540 -0.32 -6.51 -14.38
N ASN A 541 -0.70 -6.68 -13.11
CA ASN A 541 -1.32 -7.92 -12.63
C ASN A 541 -2.77 -8.05 -13.12
N TYR A 542 -3.58 -6.99 -12.99
CA TYR A 542 -4.94 -6.91 -13.56
C TYR A 542 -4.93 -7.20 -15.06
N LEU A 543 -4.04 -6.52 -15.80
CA LEU A 543 -3.84 -6.75 -17.23
C LEU A 543 -3.32 -8.15 -17.59
N ARG A 544 -2.67 -8.88 -16.67
CA ARG A 544 -2.21 -10.27 -16.89
C ARG A 544 -3.38 -11.25 -16.74
N ILE A 545 -4.14 -11.11 -15.67
CA ILE A 545 -5.16 -12.07 -15.26
C ILE A 545 -6.37 -12.02 -16.21
N LEU A 546 -6.79 -10.81 -16.61
CA LEU A 546 -7.77 -10.63 -17.68
C LEU A 546 -7.29 -11.16 -19.05
N GLU A 547 -5.98 -11.26 -19.29
CA GLU A 547 -5.41 -11.87 -20.52
C GLU A 547 -5.41 -13.41 -20.47
N ASN A 548 -5.42 -14.00 -19.27
CA ASN A 548 -5.48 -15.45 -19.10
C ASN A 548 -6.94 -15.92 -19.22
N TYR A 549 -7.82 -15.33 -18.41
CA TYR A 549 -9.26 -15.61 -18.40
C TYR A 549 -9.91 -15.47 -19.80
N SER A 550 -9.49 -14.45 -20.57
CA SER A 550 -9.96 -14.22 -21.96
C SER A 550 -9.42 -15.20 -23.01
N LYS A 551 -8.48 -16.09 -22.68
CA LYS A 551 -8.01 -17.19 -23.56
C LYS A 551 -8.63 -18.52 -23.19
N GLU A 552 -8.84 -18.73 -21.90
CA GLU A 552 -9.40 -19.97 -21.34
C GLU A 552 -10.91 -20.04 -21.60
N ASN A 553 -11.61 -18.89 -21.58
CA ASN A 553 -13.06 -18.81 -21.79
C ASN A 553 -13.41 -18.07 -23.11
N THR A 554 -13.42 -18.78 -24.23
CA THR A 554 -13.71 -18.23 -25.56
C THR A 554 -15.19 -17.88 -25.80
N ASP A 555 -16.10 -18.51 -25.06
CA ASP A 555 -17.54 -18.58 -25.41
C ASP A 555 -18.49 -18.16 -24.28
N LEU A 556 -18.03 -17.22 -23.45
CA LEU A 556 -18.89 -16.55 -22.46
C LEU A 556 -19.97 -15.68 -23.12
N GLN A 557 -21.20 -16.19 -23.15
CA GLN A 557 -22.40 -15.43 -23.55
C GLN A 557 -23.14 -14.85 -22.33
N MET A 558 -23.43 -13.54 -22.34
CA MET A 558 -24.06 -12.86 -21.20
C MET A 558 -25.59 -12.71 -21.31
N ARG A 559 -26.33 -13.15 -20.28
CA ARG A 559 -27.70 -12.71 -19.97
C ARG A 559 -27.69 -11.33 -19.28
N SER A 560 -28.06 -10.25 -19.99
CA SER A 560 -28.20 -8.92 -19.38
C SER A 560 -29.59 -8.69 -18.78
N LYS A 561 -29.71 -8.49 -17.45
CA LYS A 561 -30.95 -7.97 -16.82
C LYS A 561 -31.17 -6.50 -17.22
N ARG A 562 -31.89 -6.26 -18.32
CA ARG A 562 -32.16 -4.91 -18.85
C ARG A 562 -33.43 -4.33 -18.20
N LYS A 563 -33.32 -3.21 -17.48
CA LYS A 563 -34.50 -2.46 -16.97
C LYS A 563 -35.42 -2.09 -18.15
N SER A 564 -36.68 -2.51 -18.09
CA SER A 564 -37.66 -2.20 -19.14
C SER A 564 -37.93 -0.70 -19.23
N LYS A 565 -37.57 -0.10 -20.37
CA LYS A 565 -38.12 1.20 -20.80
C LYS A 565 -39.17 0.94 -21.87
N ARG A 566 -40.45 1.01 -21.51
CA ARG A 566 -41.60 0.89 -22.42
C ARG A 566 -41.41 1.86 -23.62
N LYS A 567 -41.17 1.33 -24.82
CA LYS A 567 -41.10 2.11 -26.06
C LYS A 567 -42.43 1.91 -26.80
N LYS A 568 -43.19 2.98 -27.02
CA LYS A 568 -44.53 2.91 -27.63
C LYS A 568 -44.47 2.24 -29.02
N LYS A 569 -45.20 1.14 -29.19
CA LYS A 569 -45.51 0.56 -30.51
C LYS A 569 -46.36 1.60 -31.25
N LYS A 570 -45.93 2.03 -32.44
CA LYS A 570 -46.78 2.79 -33.38
C LYS A 570 -46.71 2.05 -34.71
N SER A 571 -47.87 1.58 -35.17
CA SER A 571 -48.00 0.83 -36.41
C SER A 571 -47.75 1.72 -37.63
N LYS A 572 -47.28 1.11 -38.71
CA LYS A 572 -47.43 1.62 -40.07
C LYS A 572 -47.60 0.43 -40.99
N ALA A 573 -48.62 0.47 -41.84
CA ALA A 573 -48.83 -0.52 -42.89
C ALA A 573 -48.46 0.08 -44.25
N ASP A 574 -47.70 -0.71 -44.99
CA ASP A 574 -47.84 -0.93 -46.44
C ASP A 574 -47.45 0.16 -47.49
N LYS A 575 -46.92 -0.35 -48.60
CA LYS A 575 -46.66 0.21 -49.94
C LYS A 575 -45.75 1.43 -50.18
N SER A 576 -45.23 1.41 -51.41
CA SER A 576 -44.28 2.29 -52.11
C SER A 576 -44.81 2.47 -53.56
N PRO A 577 -44.12 3.13 -54.54
CA PRO A 577 -42.83 3.83 -54.51
C PRO A 577 -42.85 5.25 -55.18
N HIS A 578 -41.65 5.77 -55.49
CA HIS A 578 -41.29 6.88 -56.40
C HIS A 578 -41.23 8.36 -55.94
N ASP A 579 -40.02 8.90 -56.19
CA ASP A 579 -39.65 10.21 -56.77
C ASP A 579 -39.66 11.58 -56.03
N ILE A 580 -38.42 12.11 -55.92
CA ILE A 580 -37.95 13.47 -56.31
C ILE A 580 -38.26 14.68 -55.37
N GLU A 581 -37.21 15.02 -54.59
CA GLU A 581 -36.68 16.36 -54.26
C GLU A 581 -37.48 17.43 -53.43
N ILE A 582 -36.71 18.47 -53.04
CA ILE A 582 -37.08 19.82 -52.56
C ILE A 582 -37.52 20.03 -51.07
N ASP A 583 -36.50 20.12 -50.21
CA ASP A 583 -36.07 21.35 -49.49
C ASP A 583 -37.02 22.13 -48.50
N LYS A 584 -36.48 22.33 -47.27
CA LYS A 584 -36.64 23.50 -46.33
C LYS A 584 -37.94 23.79 -45.50
N VAL A 585 -37.68 24.16 -44.23
CA VAL A 585 -38.25 25.32 -43.45
C VAL A 585 -39.73 25.21 -42.99
N VAL A 586 -40.18 25.62 -41.77
CA VAL A 586 -39.57 26.01 -40.46
C VAL A 586 -40.68 25.98 -39.37
N LYS A 587 -40.34 26.12 -38.07
CA LYS A 587 -41.19 26.47 -36.87
C LYS A 587 -42.73 26.46 -37.04
N GLY A 588 -43.54 25.84 -36.18
CA GLY A 588 -43.37 25.71 -34.72
C GLY A 588 -44.35 26.65 -33.97
N GLY A 589 -44.93 26.19 -32.86
CA GLY A 589 -45.95 26.89 -32.07
C GLY A 589 -46.44 25.99 -30.94
N ASN A 590 -46.85 26.54 -29.80
CA ASN A 590 -47.10 25.79 -28.56
C ASN A 590 -48.07 26.53 -27.62
N VAL A 591 -48.45 25.88 -26.52
CA VAL A 591 -49.08 26.39 -25.28
C VAL A 591 -50.60 26.63 -25.30
N MET A 592 -51.21 26.34 -24.12
CA MET A 592 -52.58 26.60 -23.63
C MET A 592 -53.70 25.69 -24.19
N GLY A 593 -54.61 25.18 -23.35
CA GLY A 593 -54.62 25.19 -21.87
C GLY A 593 -55.97 24.77 -21.25
N SER A 594 -55.90 24.38 -19.97
CA SER A 594 -56.90 24.49 -18.89
C SER A 594 -58.38 24.11 -19.08
N ASP A 595 -58.98 23.20 -18.29
CA ASP A 595 -58.42 22.10 -17.45
C ASP A 595 -59.30 20.81 -17.57
N ASP A 596 -60.26 20.38 -16.74
CA ASP A 596 -60.67 20.71 -15.35
C ASP A 596 -61.60 19.60 -14.73
N ASP A 597 -61.81 19.64 -13.40
CA ASP A 597 -62.81 18.97 -12.49
C ASP A 597 -63.37 17.52 -12.69
N ASN A 598 -62.96 16.64 -11.76
CA ASN A 598 -63.77 15.97 -10.70
C ASN A 598 -64.47 14.56 -10.82
N ASP A 599 -64.29 13.80 -9.71
CA ASP A 599 -65.12 12.78 -9.00
C ASP A 599 -65.49 11.33 -9.46
N ASN A 600 -65.26 10.43 -8.48
CA ASN A 600 -66.01 9.23 -8.02
C ASN A 600 -66.26 7.94 -8.87
N ASN A 601 -65.83 6.81 -8.27
CA ASN A 601 -66.51 5.50 -8.06
C ASN A 601 -67.03 4.68 -9.28
N ASN A 602 -67.21 3.35 -9.21
CA ASN A 602 -67.41 2.46 -8.07
C ASN A 602 -66.90 1.01 -8.31
N TYR A 603 -67.03 0.14 -7.30
CA TYR A 603 -66.68 -1.30 -7.28
C TYR A 603 -67.19 -2.17 -8.44
N ASN A 604 -66.43 -3.22 -8.77
CA ASN A 604 -66.76 -4.63 -8.44
C ASN A 604 -65.50 -5.50 -8.77
N ASN A 605 -65.00 -6.30 -7.83
CA ASN A 605 -65.34 -7.71 -7.56
C ASN A 605 -65.06 -8.64 -8.76
N ASP A 606 -64.55 -9.87 -8.63
CA ASP A 606 -63.73 -10.63 -7.66
C ASP A 606 -63.84 -12.09 -8.16
N ASP A 607 -62.76 -12.87 -7.98
CA ASP A 607 -62.71 -14.34 -7.83
C ASP A 607 -63.00 -15.35 -8.98
N ASP A 608 -62.19 -16.41 -8.92
CA ASP A 608 -62.36 -17.85 -9.29
C ASP A 608 -62.56 -18.32 -10.76
N ASP A 609 -61.53 -19.00 -11.31
CA ASP A 609 -61.35 -20.49 -11.23
C ASP A 609 -60.92 -21.26 -12.52
N ASN A 610 -60.08 -22.28 -12.31
CA ASN A 610 -59.79 -23.52 -13.09
C ASN A 610 -59.22 -23.47 -14.53
N ASP A 611 -57.92 -23.82 -14.65
CA ASP A 611 -57.36 -25.12 -15.10
C ASP A 611 -57.69 -25.79 -16.47
N ASP A 612 -56.70 -26.61 -16.89
CA ASP A 612 -56.65 -27.70 -17.88
C ASP A 612 -56.70 -27.43 -19.41
N ASP A 613 -55.47 -27.38 -19.97
CA ASP A 613 -54.90 -28.28 -21.01
C ASP A 613 -55.39 -28.36 -22.48
N ASP A 614 -54.40 -28.70 -23.34
CA ASP A 614 -54.39 -29.22 -24.73
C ASP A 614 -55.14 -28.42 -25.84
N ASP A 615 -54.66 -28.27 -27.08
CA ASP A 615 -53.43 -28.70 -27.79
C ASP A 615 -53.29 -27.78 -29.02
N ASP A 616 -52.08 -27.52 -29.55
CA ASP A 616 -51.90 -27.14 -30.98
C ASP A 616 -50.43 -27.21 -31.44
N ASP A 617 -50.24 -27.60 -32.71
CA ASP A 617 -49.00 -28.19 -33.28
C ASP A 617 -47.78 -27.26 -33.50
N ASP A 618 -46.64 -27.93 -33.71
CA ASP A 618 -45.25 -27.48 -33.88
C ASP A 618 -44.91 -26.57 -35.09
N ASP A 619 -43.65 -26.13 -35.12
CA ASP A 619 -42.83 -25.78 -36.30
C ASP A 619 -43.18 -24.53 -37.15
N ASN A 620 -42.50 -23.39 -36.85
CA ASN A 620 -41.35 -22.87 -37.63
C ASN A 620 -40.97 -21.40 -37.25
N ASP A 621 -40.13 -21.19 -36.24
CA ASP A 621 -39.61 -19.83 -35.90
C ASP A 621 -38.15 -19.81 -35.34
N ASN A 622 -37.41 -20.93 -35.40
CA ASN A 622 -36.09 -21.06 -34.74
C ASN A 622 -34.93 -20.31 -35.45
N ASP A 623 -34.93 -20.20 -36.77
CA ASP A 623 -33.78 -19.69 -37.54
C ASP A 623 -33.46 -18.20 -37.28
N ASP A 624 -34.49 -17.36 -37.14
CA ASP A 624 -34.32 -15.90 -36.96
C ASP A 624 -33.91 -15.56 -35.51
N ASP A 625 -34.30 -16.40 -34.54
CA ASP A 625 -33.89 -16.27 -33.14
C ASP A 625 -32.45 -16.80 -32.92
N GLU A 626 -32.00 -17.84 -33.65
CA GLU A 626 -30.57 -18.20 -33.66
C GLU A 626 -29.71 -17.09 -34.31
N ALA A 627 -30.13 -16.56 -35.46
CA ALA A 627 -29.44 -15.43 -36.10
C ALA A 627 -29.36 -14.20 -35.18
N THR A 628 -30.44 -13.90 -34.45
CA THR A 628 -30.51 -12.80 -33.48
C THR A 628 -29.65 -13.08 -32.23
N ALA A 629 -29.63 -14.32 -31.73
CA ALA A 629 -28.77 -14.73 -30.62
C ALA A 629 -27.27 -14.68 -31.00
N VAL A 630 -26.91 -15.07 -32.23
CA VAL A 630 -25.56 -14.91 -32.80
C VAL A 630 -25.16 -13.44 -32.91
N HIS A 631 -26.09 -12.55 -33.27
CA HIS A 631 -25.83 -11.11 -33.31
C HIS A 631 -25.67 -10.51 -31.89
N VAL A 632 -26.54 -10.89 -30.95
CA VAL A 632 -26.50 -10.41 -29.56
C VAL A 632 -25.30 -10.96 -28.77
N SER A 633 -24.84 -12.18 -29.07
CA SER A 633 -23.60 -12.73 -28.51
C SER A 633 -22.36 -12.07 -29.13
N ARG A 634 -22.35 -11.75 -30.44
CA ARG A 634 -21.31 -10.93 -31.06
C ARG A 634 -21.18 -9.53 -30.42
N GLU A 635 -22.29 -8.85 -30.13
CA GLU A 635 -22.26 -7.56 -29.44
C GLU A 635 -21.85 -7.64 -27.95
N ARG A 636 -21.82 -8.84 -27.36
CA ARG A 636 -21.49 -9.06 -25.94
C ARG A 636 -20.14 -9.72 -25.68
N LYS A 637 -19.37 -10.09 -26.71
CA LYS A 637 -17.94 -10.41 -26.54
C LYS A 637 -17.20 -9.13 -26.15
N LEU A 638 -17.04 -8.92 -24.83
CA LEU A 638 -16.38 -7.76 -24.25
C LEU A 638 -14.86 -7.92 -24.45
N ASP A 639 -14.41 -7.55 -25.66
CA ASP A 639 -13.03 -7.70 -26.11
C ASP A 639 -12.03 -7.28 -25.01
N PHE A 640 -11.15 -8.20 -24.61
CA PHE A 640 -9.98 -7.87 -23.80
C PHE A 640 -9.14 -6.76 -24.45
N LYS A 641 -9.19 -6.63 -25.79
CA LYS A 641 -8.63 -5.51 -26.56
C LYS A 641 -9.24 -4.14 -26.20
N ARG A 642 -10.54 -4.07 -25.91
CA ARG A 642 -11.28 -2.87 -25.45
C ARG A 642 -10.97 -2.49 -24.00
N VAL A 643 -10.52 -3.43 -23.17
CA VAL A 643 -9.94 -3.13 -21.85
C VAL A 643 -8.48 -2.69 -21.99
N SER A 644 -7.67 -3.47 -22.72
CA SER A 644 -6.25 -3.22 -22.97
C SER A 644 -5.98 -1.82 -23.56
N SER A 645 -6.87 -1.34 -24.46
CA SER A 645 -6.75 0.00 -25.06
C SER A 645 -6.93 1.15 -24.07
N ARG A 646 -7.68 0.98 -22.97
CA ARG A 646 -7.82 1.99 -21.90
C ARG A 646 -6.48 2.30 -21.22
N PHE A 647 -5.59 1.30 -21.17
CA PHE A 647 -4.23 1.44 -20.65
C PHE A 647 -3.22 1.98 -21.70
N VAL A 648 -3.62 2.07 -22.98
CA VAL A 648 -2.82 2.72 -24.03
C VAL A 648 -3.23 4.20 -24.15
N THR A 649 -2.84 4.97 -23.16
CA THR A 649 -2.86 6.44 -23.21
C THR A 649 -1.49 6.98 -22.81
N GLN A 650 -1.15 8.19 -23.28
CA GLN A 650 0.16 8.79 -22.97
C GLN A 650 0.44 8.87 -21.47
N GLY A 651 -0.55 9.19 -20.62
CA GLY A 651 -0.37 9.24 -19.17
C GLY A 651 0.01 7.89 -18.54
N CYS A 652 -0.53 6.78 -19.06
CA CYS A 652 -0.13 5.44 -18.62
C CYS A 652 1.31 5.11 -19.07
N VAL A 653 1.66 5.48 -20.31
CA VAL A 653 3.04 5.34 -20.81
C VAL A 653 4.03 6.16 -19.96
N ASP A 654 3.70 7.42 -19.68
CA ASP A 654 4.54 8.36 -18.91
C ASP A 654 4.75 7.90 -17.45
N THR A 655 3.76 7.24 -16.87
CA THR A 655 3.85 6.56 -15.58
C THR A 655 4.86 5.41 -15.61
N PHE A 656 4.77 4.50 -16.59
CA PHE A 656 5.74 3.41 -16.74
C PHE A 656 7.14 3.89 -17.16
N VAL A 657 7.26 5.00 -17.90
CA VAL A 657 8.53 5.67 -18.20
C VAL A 657 9.15 6.26 -16.93
N THR A 658 8.35 6.89 -16.08
CA THR A 658 8.81 7.45 -14.80
C THR A 658 9.21 6.35 -13.82
N PHE A 659 8.54 5.19 -13.82
CA PHE A 659 8.99 4.01 -13.09
C PHE A 659 10.32 3.48 -13.64
N THR A 660 10.45 3.41 -14.96
CA THR A 660 11.67 2.94 -15.65
C THR A 660 12.87 3.87 -15.43
N HIS A 661 12.68 5.16 -15.10
CA HIS A 661 13.78 6.05 -14.71
C HIS A 661 14.56 5.56 -13.46
N TYR A 662 13.96 4.74 -12.60
CA TYR A 662 14.59 4.17 -11.39
C TYR A 662 15.35 2.85 -11.65
N TYR A 663 15.63 2.47 -12.90
CA TYR A 663 16.19 1.16 -13.31
C TYR A 663 17.46 0.68 -12.59
N HIS A 664 18.22 1.56 -11.92
CA HIS A 664 19.39 1.19 -11.11
C HIS A 664 19.03 0.59 -9.73
N GLU A 665 17.83 0.90 -9.23
CA GLU A 665 17.30 0.55 -7.90
C GLU A 665 16.26 -0.57 -7.98
N LEU A 666 15.64 -0.79 -9.15
CA LEU A 666 14.58 -1.79 -9.33
C LEU A 666 15.07 -3.25 -9.19
N LYS A 667 14.30 -4.06 -8.46
CA LYS A 667 14.39 -5.54 -8.43
C LYS A 667 14.19 -6.11 -9.85
N PRO A 668 14.76 -7.29 -10.19
CA PRO A 668 14.55 -7.92 -11.50
C PRO A 668 13.08 -8.15 -11.90
N ALA A 669 12.20 -8.44 -10.93
CA ALA A 669 10.77 -8.58 -11.17
C ALA A 669 10.10 -7.24 -11.57
N GLN A 670 10.49 -6.13 -10.93
CA GLN A 670 10.04 -4.77 -11.29
C GLN A 670 10.54 -4.36 -12.69
N LEU A 671 11.77 -4.73 -13.07
CA LEU A 671 12.26 -4.52 -14.45
C LEU A 671 11.44 -5.34 -15.48
N LYS A 672 11.09 -6.60 -15.17
CA LYS A 672 10.23 -7.42 -16.04
C LYS A 672 8.79 -6.91 -16.12
N ARG A 673 8.27 -6.25 -15.07
CA ARG A 673 6.97 -5.56 -15.05
C ARG A 673 6.94 -4.45 -16.11
N ALA A 674 7.94 -3.57 -16.12
CA ALA A 674 8.05 -2.49 -17.10
C ALA A 674 8.28 -3.00 -18.54
N HIS A 675 9.13 -4.01 -18.71
CA HIS A 675 9.36 -4.69 -20.00
C HIS A 675 8.06 -5.23 -20.61
N ARG A 676 7.28 -5.99 -19.82
CA ARG A 676 6.00 -6.58 -20.26
C ARG A 676 4.97 -5.52 -20.64
N PHE A 677 4.91 -4.39 -19.93
CA PHE A 677 4.04 -3.28 -20.29
C PHE A 677 4.44 -2.66 -21.64
N PHE A 678 5.70 -2.29 -21.83
CA PHE A 678 6.16 -1.73 -23.11
C PHE A 678 6.02 -2.70 -24.27
N TYR A 679 6.29 -4.00 -24.06
CA TYR A 679 6.05 -5.03 -25.08
C TYR A 679 4.55 -5.12 -25.44
N ARG A 680 3.65 -5.04 -24.46
CA ARG A 680 2.19 -5.03 -24.71
C ARG A 680 1.76 -3.81 -25.52
N VAL A 681 2.19 -2.61 -25.14
CA VAL A 681 1.89 -1.36 -25.85
C VAL A 681 2.41 -1.42 -27.29
N ALA A 682 3.65 -1.86 -27.48
CA ALA A 682 4.32 -1.87 -28.77
C ALA A 682 3.86 -2.99 -29.73
N PHE A 683 3.59 -4.20 -29.24
CA PHE A 683 3.40 -5.39 -30.09
C PHE A 683 2.04 -6.07 -29.95
N LYS A 684 1.40 -6.08 -28.77
CA LYS A 684 0.06 -6.69 -28.61
C LYS A 684 -1.06 -5.74 -29.03
N ASN A 685 -0.91 -4.46 -28.73
CA ASN A 685 -1.82 -3.40 -29.15
C ASN A 685 -1.35 -2.69 -30.44
N ASP A 686 -0.14 -3.03 -30.94
CA ASP A 686 0.59 -2.43 -32.07
C ASP A 686 0.83 -0.89 -32.01
N MET A 687 0.57 -0.26 -30.85
CA MET A 687 0.65 1.19 -30.64
C MET A 687 2.08 1.69 -30.38
N CYS A 688 3.05 1.24 -31.19
CA CYS A 688 4.45 1.67 -31.11
C CYS A 688 4.64 3.20 -31.12
N VAL A 689 3.78 3.92 -31.85
CA VAL A 689 3.85 5.39 -31.97
C VAL A 689 3.75 6.11 -30.62
N MET A 690 3.09 5.52 -29.62
CA MET A 690 3.02 6.07 -28.25
C MET A 690 4.38 6.06 -27.52
N LEU A 691 5.33 5.23 -27.95
CA LEU A 691 6.69 5.17 -27.40
C LEU A 691 7.68 6.06 -28.17
N PHE A 692 7.26 6.66 -29.29
CA PHE A 692 8.10 7.53 -30.11
C PHE A 692 8.07 8.97 -29.58
N ARG A 693 8.66 9.18 -28.41
CA ARG A 693 8.96 10.49 -27.82
C ARG A 693 10.44 10.57 -27.44
N VAL A 694 11.08 11.72 -27.62
CA VAL A 694 12.56 11.87 -27.54
C VAL A 694 13.13 11.52 -26.16
N ASP A 695 12.42 11.83 -25.08
CA ASP A 695 12.78 11.48 -23.71
C ASP A 695 12.77 9.95 -23.46
N ILE A 696 11.74 9.25 -23.95
CA ILE A 696 11.62 7.79 -23.86
C ILE A 696 12.79 7.14 -24.62
N ILE A 697 13.03 7.60 -25.84
CA ILE A 697 14.12 7.11 -26.70
C ILE A 697 15.49 7.38 -26.07
N ALA A 698 15.68 8.54 -25.43
CA ALA A 698 16.90 8.86 -24.69
C ALA A 698 17.09 7.96 -23.46
N LEU A 699 16.03 7.67 -22.70
CA LEU A 699 16.06 6.74 -21.56
C LEU A 699 16.43 5.32 -21.99
N LEU A 700 15.76 4.78 -23.01
CA LEU A 700 16.03 3.43 -23.53
C LEU A 700 17.46 3.31 -24.09
N ASN A 701 17.97 4.35 -24.76
CA ASN A 701 19.37 4.39 -25.21
C ASN A 701 20.35 4.51 -24.04
N LYS A 702 20.06 5.32 -23.01
CA LYS A 702 20.90 5.42 -21.80
C LYS A 702 21.01 4.06 -21.10
N MET A 703 19.90 3.35 -20.97
CA MET A 703 19.86 2.08 -20.24
C MET A 703 20.71 0.96 -20.87
N ILE A 704 20.96 0.99 -22.20
CA ILE A 704 21.82 -0.01 -22.87
C ILE A 704 23.23 0.53 -23.14
N LYS A 705 23.36 1.79 -23.60
CA LYS A 705 24.59 2.35 -24.17
C LYS A 705 25.09 3.61 -23.47
N GLY A 706 24.44 4.02 -22.38
CA GLY A 706 24.85 5.17 -21.57
C GLY A 706 26.06 4.89 -20.68
N PRO A 707 26.59 5.91 -19.99
CA PRO A 707 27.65 5.73 -18.99
C PRO A 707 27.16 4.88 -17.80
N ASP A 708 25.88 5.04 -17.45
CA ASP A 708 25.18 4.30 -16.41
C ASP A 708 24.23 3.27 -17.07
N ALA A 709 24.79 2.36 -17.86
CA ALA A 709 24.03 1.27 -18.45
C ALA A 709 23.50 0.28 -17.39
N LEU A 710 22.49 -0.50 -17.75
CA LEU A 710 22.09 -1.69 -17.00
C LEU A 710 23.23 -2.73 -17.05
N ASP A 711 23.43 -3.48 -15.96
CA ASP A 711 24.39 -4.58 -15.89
C ASP A 711 24.20 -5.55 -17.07
N THR A 712 25.28 -5.93 -17.74
CA THR A 712 25.28 -6.81 -18.92
C THR A 712 25.13 -8.30 -18.60
N HIS A 713 25.27 -8.71 -17.33
CA HIS A 713 25.20 -10.11 -16.92
C HIS A 713 23.79 -10.76 -16.81
N PRO A 714 22.70 -10.07 -16.44
CA PRO A 714 21.38 -10.69 -16.29
C PRO A 714 20.71 -11.04 -17.62
N ALA A 715 19.88 -12.09 -17.63
CA ALA A 715 18.97 -12.38 -18.75
C ALA A 715 18.05 -11.18 -19.09
N VAL A 716 17.68 -10.40 -18.06
CA VAL A 716 16.91 -9.15 -18.17
C VAL A 716 17.57 -8.16 -19.14
N PHE A 717 18.91 -8.06 -19.19
CA PHE A 717 19.59 -7.17 -20.14
C PHE A 717 19.31 -7.57 -21.59
N LYS A 718 19.34 -8.88 -21.89
CA LYS A 718 19.06 -9.41 -23.23
C LYS A 718 17.60 -9.18 -23.63
N GLU A 719 16.67 -9.41 -22.71
CA GLU A 719 15.23 -9.15 -22.90
C GLU A 719 14.97 -7.67 -23.25
N TRP A 720 15.65 -6.73 -22.58
CA TRP A 720 15.56 -5.30 -22.87
C TRP A 720 16.31 -4.86 -24.13
N ASP A 721 17.51 -5.37 -24.40
CA ASP A 721 18.28 -5.03 -25.60
C ASP A 721 17.55 -5.48 -26.87
N GLU A 722 16.91 -6.66 -26.85
CA GLU A 722 16.02 -7.06 -27.95
C GLU A 722 14.81 -6.14 -28.08
N LEU A 723 14.04 -5.92 -26.99
CA LEU A 723 12.85 -5.06 -27.00
C LEU A 723 13.16 -3.68 -27.58
N ILE A 724 14.24 -3.06 -27.10
CA ILE A 724 14.65 -1.72 -27.49
C ILE A 724 15.17 -1.71 -28.95
N ARG A 725 15.92 -2.72 -29.40
CA ARG A 725 16.30 -2.86 -30.82
C ARG A 725 15.08 -3.01 -31.73
N GLN A 726 14.05 -3.75 -31.33
CA GLN A 726 12.83 -3.88 -32.11
C GLN A 726 12.05 -2.54 -32.17
N ILE A 727 11.96 -1.81 -31.05
CA ILE A 727 11.38 -0.45 -30.99
C ILE A 727 12.15 0.53 -31.90
N PHE A 728 13.49 0.56 -31.83
CA PHE A 728 14.31 1.42 -32.70
C PHE A 728 14.17 1.06 -34.19
N LYS A 729 14.12 -0.25 -34.55
CA LYS A 729 13.86 -0.69 -35.93
C LYS A 729 12.51 -0.19 -36.44
N ARG A 730 11.44 -0.34 -35.64
CA ARG A 730 10.09 0.15 -35.97
C ARG A 730 10.05 1.69 -36.07
N CYS A 731 10.74 2.40 -35.17
CA CYS A 731 10.86 3.86 -35.19
C CYS A 731 11.53 4.37 -36.48
N ILE A 732 12.71 3.84 -36.82
CA ILE A 732 13.43 4.22 -38.05
C ILE A 732 12.61 3.90 -39.31
N ARG A 733 11.85 2.79 -39.31
CA ARG A 733 10.96 2.48 -40.43
C ARG A 733 9.80 3.48 -40.52
N LYS A 734 9.10 3.77 -39.42
CA LYS A 734 7.99 4.72 -39.39
C LYS A 734 8.40 6.16 -39.73
N ILE A 735 9.61 6.60 -39.38
CA ILE A 735 10.16 7.90 -39.81
C ILE A 735 10.43 7.94 -41.33
N LYS A 736 10.78 6.81 -41.95
CA LYS A 736 10.90 6.70 -43.42
C LYS A 736 9.54 6.59 -44.11
N GLU A 737 8.56 5.94 -43.48
CA GLU A 737 7.16 5.89 -43.96
C GLU A 737 6.51 7.29 -43.91
N ARG A 738 6.78 8.07 -42.85
CA ARG A 738 6.24 9.43 -42.64
C ARG A 738 7.25 10.35 -41.93
N PRO A 739 7.87 11.32 -42.63
CA PRO A 739 8.89 12.19 -42.05
C PRO A 739 8.34 13.19 -41.01
N GLU A 740 7.05 13.49 -41.04
CA GLU A 740 6.36 14.37 -40.08
C GLU A 740 6.50 13.85 -38.64
N LEU A 741 6.62 12.52 -38.49
CA LEU A 741 6.86 11.86 -37.22
C LEU A 741 8.09 12.41 -36.48
N ALA A 742 9.13 12.87 -37.21
CA ALA A 742 10.34 13.41 -36.61
C ALA A 742 10.12 14.72 -35.83
N VAL A 743 9.21 15.59 -36.29
CA VAL A 743 8.79 16.79 -35.55
C VAL A 743 7.88 16.39 -34.40
N GLU A 744 6.93 15.51 -34.69
CA GLU A 744 5.97 14.98 -33.72
C GLU A 744 6.65 14.30 -32.52
N MET A 745 7.80 13.64 -32.68
CA MET A 745 8.52 12.98 -31.57
C MET A 745 8.93 13.92 -30.41
N LEU A 746 8.83 15.23 -30.59
CA LEU A 746 9.00 16.23 -29.52
C LEU A 746 7.77 16.34 -28.60
N PHE A 747 6.61 15.82 -29.00
CA PHE A 747 5.32 16.03 -28.34
C PHE A 747 4.62 14.73 -27.92
N SER A 748 3.92 14.81 -26.79
CA SER A 748 2.98 13.80 -26.26
C SER A 748 1.79 13.59 -27.21
N LYS A 749 1.37 12.33 -27.39
CA LYS A 749 0.41 11.95 -28.44
C LYS A 749 -0.96 11.61 -27.88
N ASN A 750 -1.98 12.19 -28.50
CA ASN A 750 -3.36 11.73 -28.33
C ASN A 750 -3.59 10.48 -29.19
N ASN A 751 -4.52 9.61 -28.76
CA ASN A 751 -4.79 8.34 -29.43
C ASN A 751 -5.16 8.51 -30.92
N SER A 752 -5.87 9.58 -31.30
CA SER A 752 -6.16 9.91 -32.70
C SER A 752 -4.91 10.16 -33.54
N ILE A 753 -3.94 10.91 -33.02
CA ILE A 753 -2.65 11.19 -33.69
C ILE A 753 -1.84 9.89 -33.81
N ALA A 754 -1.79 9.10 -32.73
CA ALA A 754 -1.07 7.83 -32.74
C ALA A 754 -1.66 6.82 -33.72
N ASN A 755 -3.00 6.73 -33.79
CA ASN A 755 -3.73 5.93 -34.79
C ASN A 755 -3.38 6.37 -36.22
N PHE A 756 -3.45 7.67 -36.52
CA PHE A 756 -3.15 8.23 -37.84
C PHE A 756 -1.77 7.80 -38.38
N PHE A 757 -0.72 7.80 -37.54
CA PHE A 757 0.62 7.32 -37.92
C PHE A 757 0.74 5.79 -37.99
N ASN A 758 -0.12 5.05 -37.31
CA ASN A 758 -0.17 3.59 -37.35
C ASN A 758 -0.89 3.06 -38.60
N GLU A 759 -2.13 3.47 -38.82
CA GLU A 759 -3.06 3.00 -39.86
C GLU A 759 -2.52 3.16 -41.29
N ALA A 760 -1.51 4.03 -41.48
CA ALA A 760 -0.76 4.24 -42.72
C ALA A 760 -0.18 2.97 -43.37
N SER A 761 -0.03 1.85 -42.64
CA SER A 761 0.56 0.61 -43.19
C SER A 761 -0.39 -0.27 -44.01
N SER A 762 -1.65 0.12 -44.21
CA SER A 762 -2.60 -0.58 -45.09
C SER A 762 -3.01 0.22 -46.34
N SER A 763 -2.43 1.41 -46.56
CA SER A 763 -2.85 2.36 -47.60
C SER A 763 -1.66 2.90 -48.42
N SER A 764 -1.01 2.00 -49.15
CA SER A 764 -0.16 2.31 -50.30
C SER A 764 -0.57 1.39 -51.47
N PRO A 765 -0.86 1.92 -52.67
CA PRO A 765 -1.23 1.13 -53.84
C PRO A 765 -0.06 0.34 -54.45
#